data_AF-A0A238UZ22-F1
#
_entry.id   AF-A0A238UZ22-F1
#
_cell.length_a   1.000
_cell.length_b   1.000
_cell.length_c   1.000
_cell.angle_alpha   90.00
_cell.angle_beta   90.00
_cell.angle_gamma   90.00
#
_symmetry.space_group_name_H-M   'P 1'
#
loop_
_entity.id
_entity.type
_entity.pdbx_description
1 polymer ?
#
loop_
_entity_poly.entity_id
_entity_poly.type
_entity_poly.pdbx_seq_one_letter_code
_entity_poly.pdbx_strand_id
1 'polypeptide(L)'
;MARLLYRLGLGSFRKRGFVLAVWLVLLGTFGAGAATLSEPTSDTFSLPGTEAQDGFDFLDDHFPEMSADGANANVVFAAPDGQELSEPEFQDSIENVLAELAEDPDVAALQSPFEAGTVSEDQSIAYAQIKYTVQPFELNEDTRDLLDAIGGSTTAAGVQVEVGGSAMQPQPEPPLTEIIGLIVAAIVLTVALGSLVAAGLPLATGLIGVGIGVAGVTAATAWFDLASETYMLALMLGLAVAIDYALFILTRFRHERAQGHDPETAIARAVGTAGNAVVFAGAIVCVTLVALSVVGIPFLTAMALSAAATVAVAVLIAVTLLPALAGFARNHITPSRNHKTTGEASTGTAQEAPAAANAQAGLGERWGRFVTRKRLLVLVLTVPALAALAWPATDLRLGMPDGSMAAPESTERQAYELLADGFGPGVNGPLLVATDVGETADPQATAAELAEDIAALDATAAVERPVVDSNGDAALLTVIPTSGPSSEGTETLVNDIRALGETFNERSGTPLWVTGQAAMNIDISEQLGEAMVPYLLIVVGLALLLLGVVFRSVIIPVVAASGFLLTIGATFGAVVAVFQWGWLDWLLSVDETGPIISIMPIFLVGVLFGLAMDYQLFMGTRMREEYVHGADPTGAVVGGFRLGARVVTAAATIMISVFAGFIVSDEDMIKSMGFALAFGILIDAFLIRMAIIPALMSLFGRATWWIPRWLARILPDADIEGERLVHTGAHAAPVAVTARPPGPEVGGNDDQTQATRPTRTAGATTPAVSTDAVGNPAEFADRRSAASSAELAVRGRVYRSDGVAVGHAALTLLDPTGRQADTARSAEDGTFSMVAPGPDSYILVAATETLPPRALPVLVSGEPIEIDVMLSGGGGVTGTVTDALDARPLPRALVVLTGSDGRVAGSSFTDGDGVFTITQLTSGTYTLVASADNHRPRASIVTVPAHDHAAADVQLEAFGQVHGFARVAGNGRPAADARVTLLDPDGTVLDQTVTGQDGEYQFRDLPEGEYTLLATGYRPVRSVLRVSAGRKARHELRLDYPGNGTAGLDGAPG
;
A
#
# COMPACT_ATOMS: atom_id res chain seq x y z
N MET A 1 26.02 -5.59 -23.27
CA MET A 1 25.42 -5.37 -21.94
C MET A 1 25.64 -6.54 -20.98
N ALA A 2 25.19 -7.76 -21.30
CA ALA A 2 25.31 -8.95 -20.44
C ALA A 2 26.68 -9.15 -19.74
N ARG A 3 27.81 -9.03 -20.46
CA ARG A 3 29.17 -9.12 -19.86
C ARG A 3 29.47 -8.06 -18.80
N LEU A 4 28.94 -6.86 -18.97
CA LEU A 4 29.09 -5.76 -18.01
C LEU A 4 28.26 -6.04 -16.77
N LEU A 5 26.99 -6.44 -16.94
CA LEU A 5 26.10 -6.82 -15.85
C LEU A 5 26.61 -8.03 -15.07
N TYR A 6 27.20 -9.02 -15.74
CA TYR A 6 27.87 -10.16 -15.08
C TYR A 6 29.00 -9.68 -14.15
N ARG A 7 29.87 -8.79 -14.64
CA ARG A 7 30.98 -8.24 -13.85
C ARG A 7 30.48 -7.37 -12.71
N LEU A 8 29.42 -6.61 -12.95
CA LEU A 8 28.78 -5.75 -11.96
C LEU A 8 28.15 -6.59 -10.85
N GLY A 9 27.35 -7.62 -11.17
CA GLY A 9 26.80 -8.55 -10.18
C GLY A 9 27.87 -9.25 -9.36
N LEU A 10 28.96 -9.71 -10.00
CA LEU A 10 30.10 -10.31 -9.31
C LEU A 10 30.81 -9.31 -8.38
N GLY A 11 31.04 -8.08 -8.87
CA GLY A 11 31.65 -7.00 -8.11
C GLY A 11 30.82 -6.61 -6.89
N SER A 12 29.51 -6.48 -7.06
CA SER A 12 28.58 -6.16 -5.98
C SER A 12 28.51 -7.24 -4.92
N PHE A 13 28.50 -8.52 -5.34
CA PHE A 13 28.52 -9.64 -4.40
C PHE A 13 29.81 -9.70 -3.57
N ARG A 14 30.97 -9.47 -4.20
CA ARG A 14 32.28 -9.50 -3.52
C ARG A 14 32.50 -8.29 -2.63
N LYS A 15 32.09 -7.11 -3.07
CA LYS A 15 32.22 -5.83 -2.34
C LYS A 15 30.91 -5.45 -1.63
N ARG A 16 30.16 -6.45 -1.15
CA ARG A 16 28.80 -6.27 -0.59
C ARG A 16 28.69 -5.20 0.49
N GLY A 17 29.68 -5.09 1.39
CA GLY A 17 29.70 -4.06 2.44
C GLY A 17 29.88 -2.64 1.89
N PHE A 18 30.71 -2.48 0.85
CA PHE A 18 30.90 -1.18 0.19
C PHE A 18 29.65 -0.77 -0.58
N VAL A 19 29.03 -1.68 -1.33
CA VAL A 19 27.80 -1.39 -2.08
C VAL A 19 26.66 -1.01 -1.14
N LEU A 20 26.47 -1.75 -0.04
CA LEU A 20 25.48 -1.41 0.97
C LEU A 20 25.76 -0.02 1.58
N ALA A 21 27.01 0.27 1.93
CA ALA A 21 27.39 1.58 2.47
C ALA A 21 27.09 2.72 1.48
N VAL A 22 27.38 2.56 0.19
CA VAL A 22 27.06 3.57 -0.83
C VAL A 22 25.56 3.86 -0.88
N TRP A 23 24.71 2.82 -0.90
CA TRP A 23 23.27 3.02 -0.95
C TRP A 23 22.69 3.60 0.34
N LEU A 24 23.21 3.23 1.51
CA LEU A 24 22.83 3.84 2.78
C LEU A 24 23.28 5.30 2.87
N VAL A 25 24.45 5.64 2.33
CA VAL A 25 24.90 7.03 2.22
C VAL A 25 24.01 7.82 1.26
N LEU A 26 23.62 7.24 0.12
CA LEU A 26 22.68 7.90 -0.79
C LEU A 26 21.33 8.13 -0.11
N LEU A 27 20.78 7.13 0.57
CA LEU A 27 19.54 7.27 1.34
C LEU A 27 19.67 8.36 2.41
N GLY A 28 20.76 8.38 3.17
CA GLY A 28 21.02 9.44 4.14
C GLY A 28 21.23 10.82 3.51
N THR A 29 21.81 10.89 2.31
CA THR A 29 22.06 12.15 1.60
C THR A 29 20.75 12.73 1.05
N PHE A 30 19.94 11.92 0.38
CA PHE A 30 18.63 12.34 -0.11
C PHE A 30 17.66 12.60 1.04
N GLY A 31 17.69 11.79 2.10
CA GLY A 31 16.89 12.04 3.31
C GLY A 31 17.28 13.33 4.02
N ALA A 32 18.58 13.64 4.12
CA ALA A 32 19.03 14.94 4.63
C ALA A 32 18.63 16.08 3.70
N GLY A 33 18.75 15.89 2.38
CA GLY A 33 18.29 16.84 1.38
C GLY A 33 16.81 17.16 1.56
N ALA A 34 15.95 16.14 1.61
CA ALA A 34 14.53 16.28 1.88
C ALA A 34 14.26 17.03 3.19
N ALA A 35 14.97 16.72 4.27
CA ALA A 35 14.77 17.39 5.56
C ALA A 35 15.26 18.84 5.60
N THR A 36 16.20 19.24 4.72
CA THR A 36 16.81 20.58 4.75
C THR A 36 16.42 21.50 3.60
N LEU A 37 15.96 20.92 2.48
CA LEU A 37 15.66 21.62 1.23
C LEU A 37 14.18 21.52 0.86
N SER A 38 13.37 20.72 1.56
CA SER A 38 11.95 20.63 1.23
C SER A 38 11.30 22.01 1.33
N GLU A 39 10.66 22.40 0.24
CA GLU A 39 9.67 23.45 0.21
C GLU A 39 8.26 22.82 0.24
N PRO A 40 7.25 23.56 0.72
CA PRO A 40 5.85 23.13 0.66
C PRO A 40 5.47 22.70 -0.76
N THR A 41 4.61 21.69 -0.87
CA THR A 41 4.09 21.24 -2.16
C THR A 41 3.06 22.21 -2.68
N SER A 42 3.17 22.62 -3.94
CA SER A 42 2.13 23.38 -4.62
C SER A 42 1.08 22.44 -5.20
N ASP A 43 -0.18 22.61 -4.82
CA ASP A 43 -1.30 21.95 -5.49
C ASP A 43 -2.10 22.96 -6.36
N THR A 44 -1.47 24.09 -6.71
CA THR A 44 -1.96 25.00 -7.74
C THR A 44 -1.79 24.37 -9.12
N PHE A 45 -2.86 23.73 -9.60
CA PHE A 45 -2.96 23.20 -10.96
C PHE A 45 -3.02 24.35 -11.98
N SER A 46 -1.89 25.00 -12.25
CA SER A 46 -1.80 25.92 -13.40
C SER A 46 -1.78 25.12 -14.70
N LEU A 47 -2.69 25.44 -15.62
CA LEU A 47 -2.66 24.94 -16.99
C LEU A 47 -2.49 26.11 -17.95
N PRO A 48 -1.25 26.53 -18.21
CA PRO A 48 -0.97 27.63 -19.11
C PRO A 48 -1.59 27.40 -20.50
N GLY A 49 -2.30 28.41 -21.01
CA GLY A 49 -2.94 28.37 -22.32
C GLY A 49 -4.36 27.82 -22.33
N THR A 50 -5.00 27.63 -21.17
CA THR A 50 -6.46 27.46 -21.06
C THR A 50 -7.14 28.80 -20.79
N GLU A 51 -8.39 28.93 -21.22
CA GLU A 51 -9.15 30.17 -21.04
C GLU A 51 -9.43 30.46 -19.57
N ALA A 52 -9.72 29.42 -18.76
CA ALA A 52 -9.92 29.60 -17.33
C ALA A 52 -8.66 30.17 -16.65
N GLN A 53 -7.46 29.70 -17.02
CA GLN A 53 -6.21 30.24 -16.47
C GLN A 53 -5.98 31.69 -16.92
N ASP A 54 -6.18 32.00 -18.20
CA ASP A 54 -6.06 33.37 -18.71
C ASP A 54 -7.04 34.32 -17.99
N GLY A 55 -8.25 33.84 -17.68
CA GLY A 55 -9.23 34.56 -16.88
C GLY A 55 -8.80 34.75 -15.42
N PHE A 56 -8.17 33.76 -14.79
CA PHE A 56 -7.60 33.91 -13.44
C PHE A 56 -6.47 34.94 -13.42
N ASP A 57 -5.52 34.84 -14.36
CA ASP A 57 -4.42 35.79 -14.49
C ASP A 57 -4.95 37.23 -14.70
N PHE A 58 -6.00 37.39 -15.50
CA PHE A 58 -6.67 38.68 -15.71
C PHE A 58 -7.35 39.20 -14.44
N LEU A 59 -8.04 38.33 -13.69
CA LEU A 59 -8.67 38.71 -12.42
C LEU A 59 -7.66 39.08 -11.35
N ASP A 60 -6.49 38.44 -11.29
CA ASP A 60 -5.45 38.79 -10.33
C ASP A 60 -4.85 40.18 -10.61
N ASP A 61 -4.70 40.56 -11.88
CA ASP A 61 -4.19 41.86 -12.28
C ASP A 61 -5.20 43.01 -12.00
N HIS A 62 -6.50 42.76 -12.22
CA HIS A 62 -7.55 43.80 -12.17
C HIS A 62 -8.39 43.80 -10.89
N PHE A 63 -8.52 42.65 -10.23
CA PHE A 63 -9.26 42.45 -8.98
C PHE A 63 -8.39 41.78 -7.90
N PRO A 64 -7.24 42.38 -7.48
CA PRO A 64 -6.31 41.77 -6.53
C PRO A 64 -6.87 41.61 -5.10
N GLU A 65 -8.03 42.21 -4.79
CA GLU A 65 -8.75 41.96 -3.53
C GLU A 65 -9.57 40.65 -3.62
N MET A 66 -9.94 40.24 -4.83
CA MET A 66 -10.69 39.01 -5.12
C MET A 66 -9.79 37.84 -5.51
N SER A 67 -8.49 38.06 -5.75
CA SER A 67 -7.48 37.05 -6.13
C SER A 67 -7.55 35.76 -5.29
N ALA A 68 -7.59 34.63 -5.98
CA ALA A 68 -8.08 33.35 -5.46
C ALA A 68 -7.00 32.45 -4.83
N ASP A 69 -5.79 32.95 -4.60
CA ASP A 69 -4.65 32.13 -4.18
C ASP A 69 -4.79 31.53 -2.76
N GLY A 70 -5.66 32.11 -1.93
CA GLY A 70 -5.93 31.62 -0.57
C GLY A 70 -7.01 30.56 -0.50
N ALA A 71 -6.94 29.68 0.50
CA ALA A 71 -8.00 28.72 0.77
C ALA A 71 -9.35 29.43 0.99
N ASN A 72 -10.45 28.76 0.67
CA ASN A 72 -11.79 29.21 0.99
C ASN A 72 -12.53 28.21 1.88
N ALA A 73 -13.40 28.72 2.75
CA ALA A 73 -14.36 27.92 3.49
C ALA A 73 -15.75 28.52 3.34
N ASN A 74 -16.73 27.65 3.09
CA ASN A 74 -18.15 27.96 3.15
C ASN A 74 -18.69 27.38 4.45
N VAL A 75 -19.04 28.23 5.41
CA VAL A 75 -19.68 27.82 6.65
C VAL A 75 -21.18 27.92 6.47
N VAL A 76 -21.85 26.79 6.42
CA VAL A 76 -23.27 26.65 6.13
C VAL A 76 -24.03 26.42 7.43
N PHE A 77 -25.08 27.20 7.62
CA PHE A 77 -25.95 27.18 8.78
C PHE A 77 -27.33 26.70 8.37
N ALA A 78 -27.87 25.71 9.07
CA ALA A 78 -29.23 25.23 8.87
C ALA A 78 -30.07 25.41 10.14
N ALA A 79 -31.26 25.97 9.97
CA ALA A 79 -32.24 26.14 11.04
C ALA A 79 -32.79 24.80 11.52
N PRO A 80 -33.20 24.70 12.80
CA PRO A 80 -34.02 23.59 13.26
C PRO A 80 -35.31 23.47 12.43
N ASP A 81 -35.81 22.24 12.27
CA ASP A 81 -37.02 21.92 11.50
C ASP A 81 -38.18 22.91 11.75
N GLY A 82 -38.57 23.64 10.70
CA GLY A 82 -39.71 24.55 10.70
C GLY A 82 -39.49 25.91 11.37
N GLN A 83 -38.23 26.31 11.61
CA GLN A 83 -37.84 27.62 12.14
C GLN A 83 -37.04 28.42 11.10
N GLU A 84 -36.95 29.73 11.30
CA GLU A 84 -36.31 30.67 10.35
C GLU A 84 -35.04 31.28 10.96
N LEU A 85 -33.92 31.28 10.24
CA LEU A 85 -32.65 31.89 10.69
C LEU A 85 -32.72 33.41 10.87
N SER A 86 -33.83 34.04 10.49
CA SER A 86 -34.09 35.47 10.71
C SER A 86 -34.47 35.81 12.16
N GLU A 87 -34.74 34.81 13.00
CA GLU A 87 -34.99 35.04 14.42
C GLU A 87 -33.73 35.54 15.14
N PRO A 88 -33.82 36.55 16.03
CA PRO A 88 -32.65 37.16 16.66
C PRO A 88 -31.76 36.19 17.43
N GLU A 89 -32.34 35.15 18.03
CA GLU A 89 -31.59 34.13 18.77
C GLU A 89 -30.66 33.32 17.87
N PHE A 90 -31.08 33.03 16.63
CA PHE A 90 -30.24 32.35 15.63
C PHE A 90 -29.22 33.28 15.01
N GLN A 91 -29.59 34.53 14.71
CA GLN A 91 -28.67 35.55 14.21
C GLN A 91 -27.52 35.78 15.20
N ASP A 92 -27.83 36.01 16.48
CA ASP A 92 -26.82 36.19 17.53
C ASP A 92 -25.94 34.94 17.65
N SER A 93 -26.51 33.74 17.51
CA SER A 93 -25.75 32.49 17.56
C SER A 93 -24.80 32.33 16.37
N ILE A 94 -25.22 32.69 15.16
CA ILE A 94 -24.40 32.63 13.95
C ILE A 94 -23.26 33.65 14.05
N GLU A 95 -23.56 34.89 14.43
CA GLU A 95 -22.57 35.96 14.57
C GLU A 95 -21.52 35.63 15.64
N ASN A 96 -21.88 34.90 16.70
CA ASN A 96 -20.91 34.43 17.69
C ASN A 96 -19.92 33.40 17.09
N VAL A 97 -20.39 32.48 16.25
CA VAL A 97 -19.51 31.51 15.55
C VAL A 97 -18.60 32.26 14.58
N LEU A 98 -19.15 33.21 13.81
CA LEU A 98 -18.37 34.02 12.87
C LEU A 98 -17.34 34.92 13.58
N ALA A 99 -17.66 35.44 14.77
CA ALA A 99 -16.72 36.22 15.56
C ALA A 99 -15.52 35.38 16.03
N GLU A 100 -15.73 34.11 16.39
CA GLU A 100 -14.65 33.18 16.73
C GLU A 100 -13.76 32.89 15.52
N LEU A 101 -14.37 32.66 14.34
CA LEU A 101 -13.64 32.46 13.08
C LEU A 101 -12.85 33.71 12.67
N ALA A 102 -13.38 34.91 12.91
CA ALA A 102 -12.73 36.17 12.57
C ALA A 102 -11.49 36.49 13.43
N GLU A 103 -11.30 35.82 14.57
CA GLU A 103 -10.09 35.96 15.40
C GLU A 103 -8.92 35.12 14.88
N ASP A 104 -9.16 34.23 13.91
CA ASP A 104 -8.13 33.38 13.31
C ASP A 104 -7.12 34.22 12.49
N PRO A 105 -5.81 34.02 12.69
CA PRO A 105 -4.77 34.82 12.05
C PRO A 105 -4.65 34.60 10.53
N ASP A 106 -5.13 33.47 10.01
CA ASP A 106 -5.03 33.13 8.59
C ASP A 106 -6.20 33.72 7.80
N VAL A 107 -7.28 34.19 8.44
CA VAL A 107 -8.45 34.76 7.77
C VAL A 107 -8.13 36.13 7.15
N ALA A 108 -8.23 36.19 5.82
CA ALA A 108 -8.07 37.41 5.02
C ALA A 108 -9.36 38.24 4.99
N ALA A 109 -10.50 37.56 4.79
CA ALA A 109 -11.81 38.17 4.73
C ALA A 109 -12.88 37.18 5.20
N LEU A 110 -13.89 37.69 5.89
CA LEU A 110 -15.07 36.94 6.31
C LEU A 110 -16.29 37.78 5.97
N GLN A 111 -17.27 37.18 5.31
CA GLN A 111 -18.55 37.82 4.98
C GLN A 111 -19.70 37.15 5.71
N SER A 112 -20.42 37.92 6.54
CA SER A 112 -21.61 37.45 7.25
C SER A 112 -22.76 37.19 6.26
N PRO A 113 -23.56 36.13 6.45
CA PRO A 113 -24.66 35.82 5.56
C PRO A 113 -25.74 36.91 5.51
N PHE A 114 -25.92 37.64 6.61
CA PHE A 114 -26.94 38.68 6.70
C PHE A 114 -26.50 39.98 6.02
N GLU A 115 -25.19 40.23 5.93
CA GLU A 115 -24.63 41.35 5.20
C GLU A 115 -24.53 41.06 3.69
N ALA A 116 -24.11 39.83 3.35
CA ALA A 116 -23.97 39.37 1.97
C ALA A 116 -25.31 39.04 1.31
N GLY A 117 -26.36 38.80 2.10
CA GLY A 117 -27.67 38.36 1.59
C GLY A 117 -27.68 36.89 1.15
N THR A 118 -26.74 36.09 1.64
CA THR A 118 -26.60 34.65 1.35
C THR A 118 -27.47 33.83 2.31
N VAL A 119 -28.76 34.18 2.33
CA VAL A 119 -29.83 33.50 3.08
C VAL A 119 -30.86 33.00 2.07
N SER A 120 -31.24 31.73 2.18
CA SER A 120 -32.23 31.06 1.32
C SER A 120 -33.59 31.76 1.35
N GLU A 121 -34.40 31.56 0.30
CA GLU A 121 -35.70 32.23 0.15
C GLU A 121 -36.68 31.86 1.29
N ASP A 122 -36.60 30.64 1.80
CA ASP A 122 -37.39 30.16 2.95
C ASP A 122 -36.73 30.43 4.30
N GLN A 123 -35.58 31.11 4.32
CA GLN A 123 -34.80 31.47 5.50
C GLN A 123 -34.37 30.29 6.37
N SER A 124 -34.36 29.08 5.81
CA SER A 124 -33.97 27.86 6.54
C SER A 124 -32.45 27.63 6.52
N ILE A 125 -31.77 28.08 5.47
CA ILE A 125 -30.34 27.88 5.24
C ILE A 125 -29.66 29.22 4.95
N ALA A 126 -28.47 29.43 5.52
CA ALA A 126 -27.61 30.58 5.26
C ALA A 126 -26.15 30.13 5.17
N TYR A 127 -25.29 30.84 4.44
CA TYR A 127 -23.86 30.50 4.42
C TYR A 127 -22.97 31.74 4.50
N ALA A 128 -21.89 31.64 5.27
CA ALA A 128 -20.83 32.62 5.33
C ALA A 128 -19.66 32.17 4.44
N GLN A 129 -19.02 33.12 3.78
CA GLN A 129 -17.80 32.87 3.00
C GLN A 129 -16.59 33.38 3.77
N ILE A 130 -15.58 32.53 3.88
CA ILE A 130 -14.32 32.83 4.53
C ILE A 130 -13.21 32.63 3.50
N LYS A 131 -12.35 33.64 3.39
CA LYS A 131 -11.17 33.62 2.55
C LYS A 131 -9.94 33.68 3.44
N TYR A 132 -9.01 32.78 3.21
CA TYR A 132 -7.74 32.70 3.94
C TYR A 132 -6.62 33.40 3.17
N THR A 133 -5.55 33.74 3.87
CA THR A 133 -4.34 34.36 3.32
C THR A 133 -3.35 33.33 2.75
N VAL A 134 -3.52 32.06 3.12
CA VAL A 134 -2.64 30.93 2.77
C VAL A 134 -3.41 29.85 2.02
N GLN A 135 -2.71 28.99 1.30
CA GLN A 135 -3.30 27.88 0.54
C GLN A 135 -3.88 26.78 1.46
N PRO A 136 -4.80 25.92 0.96
CA PRO A 136 -5.43 24.87 1.75
C PRO A 136 -4.49 24.00 2.59
N PHE A 137 -3.35 23.58 2.03
CA PHE A 137 -2.38 22.73 2.73
C PHE A 137 -1.45 23.51 3.68
N GLU A 138 -1.37 24.84 3.52
CA GLU A 138 -0.57 25.74 4.36
C GLU A 138 -1.35 26.31 5.55
N LEU A 139 -2.68 26.10 5.61
CA LEU A 139 -3.49 26.47 6.78
C LEU A 139 -2.86 25.91 8.07
N ASN A 140 -2.90 26.69 9.14
CA ASN A 140 -2.40 26.22 10.43
C ASN A 140 -3.25 25.06 10.97
N GLU A 141 -2.63 24.18 11.76
CA GLU A 141 -3.31 23.06 12.43
C GLU A 141 -4.42 23.59 13.36
N ASP A 142 -4.16 24.68 14.09
CA ASP A 142 -5.14 25.36 14.94
C ASP A 142 -6.39 25.82 14.16
N THR A 143 -6.20 26.35 12.94
CA THR A 143 -7.31 26.81 12.07
C THR A 143 -8.17 25.64 11.60
N ARG A 144 -7.54 24.51 11.24
CA ARG A 144 -8.26 23.30 10.85
C ARG A 144 -9.00 22.69 12.02
N ASP A 145 -8.36 22.57 13.19
CA ASP A 145 -9.00 22.07 14.41
C ASP A 145 -10.24 22.91 14.77
N LEU A 146 -10.17 24.22 14.53
CA LEU A 146 -11.29 25.14 14.73
C LEU A 146 -12.40 24.95 13.68
N LEU A 147 -12.07 24.78 12.40
CA LEU A 147 -13.05 24.45 11.37
C LEU A 147 -13.70 23.08 11.60
N ASP A 148 -12.95 22.07 12.02
CA ASP A 148 -13.44 20.73 12.36
C ASP A 148 -14.28 20.73 13.64
N ALA A 149 -13.93 21.56 14.63
CA ALA A 149 -14.71 21.70 15.85
C ALA A 149 -16.07 22.39 15.60
N ILE A 150 -16.12 23.31 14.64
CA ILE A 150 -17.33 24.02 14.24
C ILE A 150 -18.16 23.19 13.26
N GLY A 151 -17.52 22.48 12.34
CA GLY A 151 -18.17 21.56 11.41
C GLY A 151 -18.81 20.38 12.13
N GLY A 152 -20.06 20.05 11.79
CA GLY A 152 -20.83 19.00 12.46
C GLY A 152 -21.28 19.40 13.87
N SER A 153 -21.08 20.65 14.27
CA SER A 153 -21.56 21.17 15.54
C SER A 153 -23.01 21.65 15.44
N THR A 154 -23.67 21.72 16.59
CA THR A 154 -24.96 22.38 16.72
C THR A 154 -24.82 23.46 17.78
N THR A 155 -25.18 24.69 17.44
CA THR A 155 -25.08 25.81 18.38
C THR A 155 -26.01 25.61 19.58
N ALA A 156 -25.80 26.37 20.65
CA ALA A 156 -26.68 26.31 21.83
C ALA A 156 -28.15 26.64 21.50
N ALA A 157 -28.40 27.39 20.42
CA ALA A 157 -29.74 27.70 19.91
C ALA A 157 -30.34 26.56 19.06
N GLY A 158 -29.54 25.57 18.65
CA GLY A 158 -30.00 24.45 17.82
C GLY A 158 -29.69 24.58 16.33
N VAL A 159 -28.91 25.59 15.90
CA VAL A 159 -28.50 25.78 14.51
C VAL A 159 -27.43 24.76 14.17
N GLN A 160 -27.64 23.96 13.12
CA GLN A 160 -26.63 23.05 12.59
C GLN A 160 -25.59 23.85 11.82
N VAL A 161 -24.31 23.54 12.02
CA VAL A 161 -23.18 24.20 11.36
C VAL A 161 -22.37 23.17 10.61
N GLU A 162 -22.24 23.35 9.31
CA GLU A 162 -21.42 22.52 8.45
C GLU A 162 -20.39 23.38 7.73
N VAL A 163 -19.24 22.82 7.42
CA VAL A 163 -18.16 23.53 6.75
C VAL A 163 -17.77 22.76 5.51
N GLY A 164 -17.70 23.45 4.38
CA GLY A 164 -17.15 22.94 3.13
C GLY A 164 -16.18 23.93 2.50
N GLY A 165 -15.74 23.65 1.27
CA GLY A 165 -14.77 24.48 0.55
C GLY A 165 -13.35 23.92 0.64
N SER A 166 -12.41 24.57 -0.04
CA SER A 166 -11.05 24.04 -0.19
C SER A 166 -10.29 23.91 1.14
N ALA A 167 -10.68 24.65 2.18
CA ALA A 167 -10.08 24.57 3.51
C ALA A 167 -10.33 23.24 4.24
N MET A 168 -11.38 22.49 3.84
CA MET A 168 -11.74 21.19 4.44
C MET A 168 -11.06 20.00 3.76
N GLN A 169 -10.19 20.24 2.77
CA GLN A 169 -9.49 19.17 2.09
C GLN A 169 -8.64 18.36 3.09
N PRO A 170 -8.82 17.03 3.16
CA PRO A 170 -8.12 16.21 4.13
C PRO A 170 -6.61 16.26 3.91
N GLN A 171 -5.87 16.35 5.02
CA GLN A 171 -4.42 16.23 4.99
C GLN A 171 -4.02 14.79 4.61
N PRO A 172 -2.89 14.59 3.91
CA PRO A 172 -2.34 13.26 3.67
C PRO A 172 -2.09 12.53 4.99
N GLU A 173 -2.92 11.53 5.30
CA GLU A 173 -2.79 10.69 6.50
C GLU A 173 -1.47 9.90 6.51
N PRO A 174 -0.89 9.61 7.70
CA PRO A 174 0.31 8.79 7.81
C PRO A 174 0.13 7.39 7.19
N PRO A 175 1.22 6.72 6.77
CA PRO A 175 1.23 5.56 5.85
C PRO A 175 0.72 4.23 6.45
N LEU A 176 -0.36 4.23 7.24
CA LEU A 176 -0.94 3.02 7.84
C LEU A 176 -1.42 2.03 6.78
N THR A 177 -1.99 2.51 5.68
CA THR A 177 -2.44 1.69 4.54
C THR A 177 -1.26 1.01 3.81
N GLU A 178 -0.11 1.69 3.73
CA GLU A 178 1.10 1.13 3.09
C GLU A 178 1.65 -0.08 3.86
N ILE A 179 1.58 -0.04 5.20
CA ILE A 179 2.04 -1.14 6.05
C ILE A 179 1.24 -2.42 5.75
N ILE A 180 -0.07 -2.28 5.51
CA ILE A 180 -0.93 -3.41 5.15
C ILE A 180 -0.47 -4.01 3.82
N GLY A 181 -0.31 -3.19 2.77
CA GLY A 181 0.18 -3.63 1.47
C GLY A 181 1.55 -4.33 1.55
N LEU A 182 2.46 -3.80 2.36
CA LEU A 182 3.78 -4.38 2.60
C LEU A 182 3.73 -5.72 3.34
N ILE A 183 2.87 -5.85 4.36
CA ILE A 183 2.66 -7.10 5.10
C ILE A 183 2.13 -8.19 4.15
N VAL A 184 1.13 -7.86 3.32
CA VAL A 184 0.57 -8.81 2.35
C VAL A 184 1.64 -9.22 1.34
N ALA A 185 2.41 -8.26 0.79
CA ALA A 185 3.53 -8.55 -0.10
C ALA A 185 4.56 -9.48 0.56
N ALA A 186 4.87 -9.28 1.85
CA ALA A 186 5.77 -10.13 2.61
C ALA A 186 5.25 -11.57 2.75
N ILE A 187 3.96 -11.74 3.02
CA ILE A 187 3.31 -13.06 3.08
C ILE A 187 3.40 -13.76 1.73
N VAL A 188 3.01 -13.08 0.64
CA VAL A 188 3.02 -13.66 -0.71
C VAL A 188 4.45 -14.01 -1.15
N LEU A 189 5.42 -13.13 -0.92
CA LEU A 189 6.84 -13.41 -1.20
C LEU A 189 7.35 -14.61 -0.41
N THR A 190 6.96 -14.73 0.86
CA THR A 190 7.36 -15.86 1.71
C THR A 190 6.80 -17.17 1.19
N VAL A 191 5.54 -17.18 0.74
CA VAL A 191 4.91 -18.36 0.11
C VAL A 191 5.56 -18.68 -1.24
N ALA A 192 5.79 -17.67 -2.09
CA ALA A 192 6.37 -17.84 -3.42
C ALA A 192 7.81 -18.39 -3.36
N LEU A 193 8.62 -17.85 -2.44
CA LEU A 193 10.04 -18.19 -2.29
C LEU A 193 10.29 -19.30 -1.28
N GLY A 194 9.32 -19.66 -0.44
CA GLY A 194 9.45 -20.68 0.60
C GLY A 194 10.56 -20.40 1.62
N SER A 195 10.92 -19.14 1.84
CA SER A 195 11.94 -18.71 2.81
C SER A 195 11.74 -17.24 3.16
N LEU A 196 11.63 -16.95 4.46
CA LEU A 196 11.47 -15.58 4.97
C LEU A 196 12.69 -14.70 4.65
N VAL A 197 13.90 -15.26 4.74
CA VAL A 197 15.14 -14.55 4.37
C VAL A 197 15.16 -14.22 2.89
N ALA A 198 14.66 -15.12 2.04
CA ALA A 198 14.55 -14.86 0.61
C ALA A 198 13.50 -13.79 0.30
N ALA A 199 12.38 -13.76 1.03
CA ALA A 199 11.34 -12.74 0.91
C ALA A 199 11.78 -11.36 1.41
N GLY A 200 12.57 -11.31 2.49
CA GLY A 200 13.09 -10.05 3.04
C GLY A 200 14.05 -9.31 2.10
N LEU A 201 14.68 -10.01 1.15
CA LEU A 201 15.60 -9.40 0.19
C LEU A 201 14.90 -8.42 -0.77
N PRO A 202 13.88 -8.82 -1.56
CA PRO A 202 13.08 -7.90 -2.36
C PRO A 202 12.47 -6.74 -1.57
N LEU A 203 11.93 -7.01 -0.38
CA LEU A 203 11.34 -5.98 0.48
C LEU A 203 12.37 -4.94 0.94
N ALA A 204 13.52 -5.39 1.44
CA ALA A 204 14.57 -4.47 1.89
C ALA A 204 15.11 -3.61 0.74
N THR A 205 15.28 -4.19 -0.45
CA THR A 205 15.67 -3.41 -1.63
C THR A 205 14.57 -2.46 -2.09
N GLY A 206 13.30 -2.87 -1.99
CA GLY A 206 12.15 -2.03 -2.29
C GLY A 206 12.07 -0.82 -1.39
N LEU A 207 12.14 -1.01 -0.07
CA LEU A 207 12.11 0.06 0.92
C LEU A 207 13.25 1.06 0.75
N ILE A 208 14.48 0.59 0.50
CA ILE A 208 15.62 1.49 0.24
C ILE A 208 15.42 2.26 -1.07
N GLY A 209 14.89 1.60 -2.11
CA GLY A 209 14.66 2.25 -3.40
C GLY A 209 13.55 3.28 -3.36
N VAL A 210 12.42 2.96 -2.75
CA VAL A 210 11.31 3.89 -2.53
C VAL A 210 11.77 5.02 -1.63
N GLY A 211 12.45 4.75 -0.53
CA GLY A 211 12.96 5.78 0.37
C GLY A 211 13.89 6.78 -0.33
N ILE A 212 14.77 6.30 -1.22
CA ILE A 212 15.62 7.19 -2.05
C ILE A 212 14.79 7.94 -3.10
N GLY A 213 13.82 7.27 -3.74
CA GLY A 213 12.94 7.88 -4.73
C GLY A 213 12.13 9.02 -4.13
N VAL A 214 11.35 8.72 -3.09
CA VAL A 214 10.51 9.68 -2.36
C VAL A 214 11.36 10.81 -1.79
N ALA A 215 12.44 10.52 -1.04
CA ALA A 215 13.31 11.59 -0.54
C ALA A 215 13.99 12.40 -1.65
N GLY A 216 14.23 11.79 -2.82
CA GLY A 216 14.72 12.48 -4.01
C GLY A 216 13.69 13.44 -4.60
N VAL A 217 12.43 13.02 -4.68
CA VAL A 217 11.29 13.87 -5.08
C VAL A 217 11.12 14.99 -4.06
N THR A 218 11.20 14.70 -2.76
CA THR A 218 11.02 15.70 -1.69
C THR A 218 12.15 16.72 -1.69
N ALA A 219 13.38 16.28 -1.91
CA ALA A 219 14.50 17.20 -2.07
C ALA A 219 14.39 18.03 -3.37
N ALA A 220 13.65 17.54 -4.37
CA ALA A 220 13.48 18.23 -5.64
C ALA A 220 12.49 19.39 -5.56
N THR A 221 11.65 19.49 -4.52
CA THR A 221 10.73 20.63 -4.36
C THR A 221 11.44 21.96 -4.25
N ALA A 222 12.68 21.96 -3.74
CA ALA A 222 13.56 23.12 -3.69
C ALA A 222 13.83 23.81 -5.05
N TRP A 223 13.55 23.10 -6.17
CA TRP A 223 13.81 23.60 -7.52
C TRP A 223 12.60 23.49 -8.44
N PHE A 224 11.60 22.69 -8.08
CA PHE A 224 10.46 22.38 -8.90
C PHE A 224 9.20 22.40 -8.05
N ASP A 225 8.14 23.03 -8.54
CA ASP A 225 6.82 22.88 -7.94
C ASP A 225 6.30 21.47 -8.22
N LEU A 226 6.21 20.67 -7.15
CA LEU A 226 5.76 19.28 -7.23
C LEU A 226 4.52 19.11 -6.35
N ALA A 227 3.46 18.67 -6.99
CA ALA A 227 2.20 18.33 -6.34
C ALA A 227 2.36 17.08 -5.44
N SER A 228 1.54 17.01 -4.40
CA SER A 228 1.57 15.95 -3.39
C SER A 228 1.37 14.53 -3.98
N GLU A 229 0.62 14.42 -5.08
CA GLU A 229 0.37 13.17 -5.80
C GLU A 229 1.64 12.60 -6.45
N THR A 230 2.64 13.44 -6.71
CA THR A 230 3.95 13.03 -7.24
C THR A 230 4.63 12.03 -6.29
N TYR A 231 4.53 12.26 -4.99
CA TYR A 231 5.13 11.38 -3.96
C TYR A 231 4.45 10.02 -3.93
N MET A 232 3.12 10.05 -3.91
CA MET A 232 2.32 8.84 -3.88
C MET A 232 2.59 7.96 -5.10
N LEU A 233 2.65 8.56 -6.30
CA LEU A 233 3.00 7.81 -7.51
C LEU A 233 4.41 7.22 -7.45
N ALA A 234 5.39 7.98 -6.96
CA ALA A 234 6.75 7.49 -6.76
C ALA A 234 6.78 6.30 -5.79
N LEU A 235 5.97 6.35 -4.73
CA LEU A 235 5.85 5.28 -3.75
C LEU A 235 5.17 4.03 -4.32
N MET A 236 3.96 4.18 -4.87
CA MET A 236 3.16 3.10 -5.46
C MET A 236 3.96 2.34 -6.53
N LEU A 237 4.52 3.09 -7.49
CA LEU A 237 5.25 2.52 -8.60
C LEU A 237 6.63 2.00 -8.18
N GLY A 238 7.35 2.78 -7.36
CA GLY A 238 8.68 2.43 -6.88
C GLY A 238 8.69 1.12 -6.11
N LEU A 239 7.69 0.90 -5.24
CA LEU A 239 7.59 -0.31 -4.44
C LEU A 239 7.26 -1.52 -5.31
N ALA A 240 6.25 -1.42 -6.17
CA ALA A 240 5.81 -2.50 -7.05
C ALA A 240 6.95 -2.96 -7.97
N VAL A 241 7.59 -2.02 -8.65
CA VAL A 241 8.67 -2.29 -9.61
C VAL A 241 9.92 -2.84 -8.91
N ALA A 242 10.32 -2.26 -7.77
CA ALA A 242 11.52 -2.71 -7.06
C ALA A 242 11.38 -4.14 -6.54
N ILE A 243 10.21 -4.50 -6.01
CA ILE A 243 9.94 -5.86 -5.53
C ILE A 243 9.98 -6.85 -6.70
N ASP A 244 9.33 -6.54 -7.83
CA ASP A 244 9.25 -7.47 -8.95
C ASP A 244 10.63 -7.71 -9.59
N TYR A 245 11.38 -6.65 -9.83
CA TYR A 245 12.73 -6.76 -10.41
C TYR A 245 13.69 -7.52 -9.51
N ALA A 246 13.57 -7.33 -8.20
CA ALA A 246 14.33 -8.10 -7.24
C ALA A 246 13.93 -9.58 -7.24
N LEU A 247 12.63 -9.88 -7.31
CA LEU A 247 12.12 -11.24 -7.37
C LEU A 247 12.62 -11.99 -8.62
N PHE A 248 12.66 -11.34 -9.78
CA PHE A 248 13.15 -11.95 -11.02
C PHE A 248 14.62 -12.37 -10.92
N ILE A 249 15.49 -11.47 -10.48
CA ILE A 249 16.93 -11.75 -10.33
C ILE A 249 17.14 -12.81 -9.25
N LEU A 250 16.41 -12.74 -8.13
CA LEU A 250 16.51 -13.71 -7.04
C LEU A 250 16.04 -15.10 -7.45
N THR A 251 14.97 -15.18 -8.22
CA THR A 251 14.45 -16.45 -8.76
C THR A 251 15.45 -17.08 -9.72
N ARG A 252 16.10 -16.28 -10.58
CA ARG A 252 17.18 -16.76 -11.45
C ARG A 252 18.40 -17.21 -10.63
N PHE A 253 18.80 -16.45 -9.61
CA PHE A 253 19.90 -16.81 -8.72
C PHE A 253 19.65 -18.16 -8.05
N ARG A 254 18.44 -18.40 -7.53
CA ARG A 254 18.05 -19.69 -6.93
C ARG A 254 18.08 -20.83 -7.93
N HIS A 255 17.67 -20.58 -9.17
CA HIS A 255 17.76 -21.56 -10.24
C HIS A 255 19.21 -21.98 -10.54
N GLU A 256 20.12 -21.01 -10.68
CA GLU A 256 21.56 -21.27 -10.87
C GLU A 256 22.19 -22.02 -9.68
N ARG A 257 21.75 -21.70 -8.44
CA ARG A 257 22.16 -22.45 -7.24
C ARG A 257 21.65 -23.88 -7.24
N ALA A 258 20.43 -24.12 -7.72
CA ALA A 258 19.86 -25.46 -7.86
C ALA A 258 20.63 -26.31 -8.89
N GLN A 259 21.20 -25.68 -9.92
CA GLN A 259 22.07 -26.32 -10.91
C GLN A 259 23.48 -26.64 -10.38
N GLY A 260 23.80 -26.29 -9.13
CA GLY A 260 25.08 -26.60 -8.50
C GLY A 260 26.16 -25.52 -8.66
N HIS A 261 25.86 -24.38 -9.28
CA HIS A 261 26.82 -23.28 -9.36
C HIS A 261 27.10 -22.68 -7.97
N ASP A 262 28.35 -22.28 -7.73
CA ASP A 262 28.73 -21.58 -6.52
C ASP A 262 27.99 -20.22 -6.42
N PRO A 263 27.80 -19.65 -5.22
CA PRO A 263 27.03 -18.42 -5.07
C PRO A 263 27.56 -17.21 -5.85
N GLU A 264 28.88 -17.10 -6.07
CA GLU A 264 29.45 -15.97 -6.82
C GLU A 264 29.13 -16.11 -8.30
N THR A 265 29.34 -17.29 -8.87
CA THR A 265 29.01 -17.55 -10.28
C THR A 265 27.51 -17.50 -10.50
N ALA A 266 26.71 -18.03 -9.57
CA ALA A 266 25.26 -18.04 -9.68
C ALA A 266 24.67 -16.62 -9.72
N ILE A 267 25.10 -15.70 -8.85
CA ILE A 267 24.58 -14.33 -8.85
C ILE A 267 25.08 -13.54 -10.06
N ALA A 268 26.33 -13.76 -10.47
CA ALA A 268 26.89 -13.10 -11.65
C ALA A 268 26.15 -13.53 -12.93
N ARG A 269 25.81 -14.81 -13.06
CA ARG A 269 24.95 -15.32 -14.13
C ARG A 269 23.54 -14.78 -14.05
N ALA A 270 22.95 -14.70 -12.86
CA ALA A 270 21.61 -14.15 -12.67
C ALA A 270 21.52 -12.68 -13.11
N VAL A 271 22.44 -11.83 -12.67
CA VAL A 271 22.48 -10.41 -13.06
C VAL A 271 22.86 -10.25 -14.54
N GLY A 272 23.77 -11.08 -15.05
CA GLY A 272 24.17 -11.06 -16.46
C GLY A 272 23.08 -11.48 -17.46
N THR A 273 22.06 -12.22 -17.01
CA THR A 273 20.95 -12.73 -17.82
C THR A 273 19.63 -12.06 -17.45
N ALA A 274 19.03 -12.43 -16.32
CA ALA A 274 17.78 -11.85 -15.81
C ALA A 274 17.92 -10.35 -15.51
N GLY A 275 19.09 -9.90 -15.02
CA GLY A 275 19.33 -8.47 -14.81
C GLY A 275 19.34 -7.65 -16.11
N ASN A 276 19.71 -8.25 -17.24
CA ASN A 276 19.63 -7.58 -18.54
C ASN A 276 18.16 -7.38 -18.95
N ALA A 277 17.32 -8.40 -18.78
CA ALA A 277 15.89 -8.29 -18.99
C ALA A 277 15.24 -7.23 -18.08
N VAL A 278 15.64 -7.17 -16.80
CA VAL A 278 15.19 -6.14 -15.84
C VAL A 278 15.58 -4.73 -16.29
N VAL A 279 16.80 -4.51 -16.78
CA VAL A 279 17.22 -3.18 -17.27
C VAL A 279 16.43 -2.77 -18.51
N PHE A 280 16.15 -3.72 -19.42
CA PHE A 280 15.32 -3.44 -20.59
C PHE A 280 13.86 -3.13 -20.22
N ALA A 281 13.27 -3.94 -19.33
CA ALA A 281 11.96 -3.73 -18.73
C ALA A 281 11.83 -2.33 -18.11
N GLY A 282 12.71 -2.02 -17.16
CA GLY A 282 12.71 -0.72 -16.51
C GLY A 282 12.95 0.45 -17.47
N ALA A 283 13.76 0.27 -18.51
CA ALA A 283 13.90 1.30 -19.56
C ALA A 283 12.62 1.52 -20.35
N ILE A 284 11.84 0.47 -20.65
CA ILE A 284 10.52 0.60 -21.30
C ILE A 284 9.59 1.41 -20.40
N VAL A 285 9.53 1.08 -19.10
CA VAL A 285 8.73 1.82 -18.11
C VAL A 285 9.15 3.30 -18.08
N CYS A 286 10.45 3.58 -17.90
CA CYS A 286 10.96 4.96 -17.86
C CYS A 286 10.62 5.73 -19.15
N VAL A 287 10.82 5.15 -20.33
CA VAL A 287 10.52 5.84 -21.60
C VAL A 287 9.02 6.08 -21.76
N THR A 288 8.16 5.17 -21.29
CA THR A 288 6.70 5.33 -21.34
C THR A 288 6.21 6.45 -20.43
N LEU A 289 6.77 6.53 -19.23
CA LEU A 289 6.48 7.62 -18.30
C LEU A 289 7.01 8.94 -18.86
N VAL A 290 8.28 8.99 -19.27
CA VAL A 290 8.87 10.20 -19.90
C VAL A 290 8.08 10.62 -21.14
N ALA A 291 7.50 9.69 -21.90
CA ALA A 291 6.66 10.02 -23.05
C ALA A 291 5.42 10.85 -22.69
N LEU A 292 4.99 10.85 -21.41
CA LEU A 292 3.92 11.72 -20.95
C LEU A 292 4.30 13.20 -21.02
N SER A 293 5.60 13.53 -20.95
CA SER A 293 6.08 14.92 -21.16
C SER A 293 5.75 15.48 -22.54
N VAL A 294 5.49 14.62 -23.53
CA VAL A 294 5.12 15.03 -24.89
C VAL A 294 3.70 15.63 -24.92
N VAL A 295 2.86 15.30 -23.94
CA VAL A 295 1.51 15.86 -23.80
C VAL A 295 1.54 17.36 -23.53
N GLY A 296 2.59 17.87 -22.88
CA GLY A 296 2.78 19.31 -22.65
C GLY A 296 2.11 19.86 -21.40
N ILE A 297 1.53 19.00 -20.55
CA ILE A 297 0.95 19.41 -19.27
C ILE A 297 2.04 19.42 -18.19
N PRO A 298 2.34 20.56 -17.53
CA PRO A 298 3.49 20.70 -16.62
C PRO A 298 3.47 19.74 -15.43
N PHE A 299 2.36 19.69 -14.68
CA PHE A 299 2.27 18.84 -13.49
C PHE A 299 2.38 17.34 -13.85
N LEU A 300 1.72 16.89 -14.93
CA LEU A 300 1.87 15.52 -15.44
C LEU A 300 3.31 15.21 -15.86
N THR A 301 4.00 16.18 -16.44
CA THR A 301 5.41 16.03 -16.84
C THR A 301 6.30 15.84 -15.61
N ALA A 302 6.12 16.67 -14.59
CA ALA A 302 6.86 16.57 -13.33
C ALA A 302 6.61 15.22 -12.65
N MET A 303 5.34 14.81 -12.53
CA MET A 303 4.95 13.51 -11.98
C MET A 303 5.58 12.35 -12.74
N ALA A 304 5.49 12.36 -14.07
CA ALA A 304 6.05 11.33 -14.92
C ALA A 304 7.57 11.22 -14.82
N LEU A 305 8.28 12.35 -14.77
CA LEU A 305 9.74 12.38 -14.63
C LEU A 305 10.18 11.86 -13.25
N SER A 306 9.49 12.26 -12.19
CA SER A 306 9.72 11.78 -10.82
C SER A 306 9.48 10.28 -10.69
N ALA A 307 8.37 9.77 -11.25
CA ALA A 307 8.09 8.34 -11.30
C ALA A 307 9.15 7.57 -12.13
N ALA A 308 9.54 8.10 -13.29
CA ALA A 308 10.58 7.50 -14.13
C ALA A 308 11.95 7.46 -13.43
N ALA A 309 12.32 8.52 -12.72
CA ALA A 309 13.55 8.58 -11.93
C ALA A 309 13.53 7.55 -10.80
N THR A 310 12.40 7.41 -10.09
CA THR A 310 12.22 6.42 -9.03
C THR A 310 12.35 4.99 -9.56
N VAL A 311 11.75 4.69 -10.72
CA VAL A 311 11.91 3.40 -11.40
C VAL A 311 13.38 3.17 -11.81
N ALA A 312 14.06 4.18 -12.33
CA ALA A 312 15.47 4.07 -12.68
C ALA A 312 16.34 3.73 -11.45
N VAL A 313 16.07 4.34 -10.29
CA VAL A 313 16.71 4.00 -9.01
C VAL A 313 16.40 2.55 -8.62
N ALA A 314 15.16 2.10 -8.72
CA ALA A 314 14.76 0.72 -8.44
C ALA A 314 15.52 -0.30 -9.31
N VAL A 315 15.68 -0.02 -10.61
CA VAL A 315 16.47 -0.86 -11.54
C VAL A 315 17.93 -0.92 -11.12
N LEU A 316 18.54 0.23 -10.79
CA LEU A 316 19.93 0.30 -10.32
C LEU A 316 20.13 -0.52 -9.04
N ILE A 317 19.20 -0.43 -8.10
CA ILE A 317 19.19 -1.20 -6.86
C ILE A 317 19.08 -2.70 -7.15
N ALA A 318 18.17 -3.11 -8.05
CA ALA A 318 17.98 -4.52 -8.42
C ALA A 318 19.25 -5.14 -9.00
N VAL A 319 20.03 -4.40 -9.80
CA VAL A 319 21.28 -4.91 -10.40
C VAL A 319 22.52 -4.72 -9.50
N THR A 320 22.48 -3.86 -8.48
CA THR A 320 23.62 -3.58 -7.59
C THR A 320 23.44 -4.06 -6.15
N LEU A 321 22.47 -3.48 -5.43
CA LEU A 321 22.24 -3.70 -4.00
C LEU A 321 21.71 -5.11 -3.73
N LEU A 322 20.79 -5.60 -4.55
CA LEU A 322 20.25 -6.96 -4.38
C LEU A 322 21.35 -8.04 -4.44
N PRO A 323 22.26 -8.05 -5.44
CA PRO A 323 23.42 -8.95 -5.43
C PRO A 323 24.30 -8.83 -4.18
N ALA A 324 24.46 -7.61 -3.65
CA ALA A 324 25.23 -7.39 -2.41
C ALA A 324 24.52 -8.01 -1.19
N LEU A 325 23.22 -7.79 -1.04
CA LEU A 325 22.40 -8.36 0.03
C LEU A 325 22.30 -9.89 -0.06
N ALA A 326 22.15 -10.44 -1.27
CA ALA A 326 22.23 -11.87 -1.51
C ALA A 326 23.60 -12.46 -1.08
N GLY A 327 24.65 -11.66 -1.17
CA GLY A 327 25.98 -11.97 -0.64
C GLY A 327 26.03 -12.15 0.87
N PHE A 328 25.25 -11.40 1.64
CA PHE A 328 25.13 -11.58 3.10
C PHE A 328 24.28 -12.81 3.44
N ALA A 329 23.22 -13.07 2.66
CA ALA A 329 22.31 -14.19 2.87
C ALA A 329 22.74 -15.53 2.20
N ARG A 330 24.00 -15.63 1.74
CA ARG A 330 24.57 -16.71 0.89
C ARG A 330 24.13 -18.16 1.21
N ASN A 331 24.04 -18.52 2.49
CA ASN A 331 23.72 -19.89 2.93
C ASN A 331 22.23 -20.12 3.21
N HIS A 332 21.44 -19.06 3.33
CA HIS A 332 20.02 -19.10 3.72
C HIS A 332 19.06 -19.01 2.51
N ILE A 333 19.59 -18.70 1.32
CA ILE A 333 18.86 -18.71 0.04
C ILE A 333 19.14 -20.04 -0.70
N THR A 334 18.88 -21.18 -0.05
CA THR A 334 18.99 -22.48 -0.73
C THR A 334 17.60 -22.95 -1.19
N PRO A 335 17.47 -23.52 -2.40
CA PRO A 335 16.23 -24.16 -2.80
C PRO A 335 15.95 -25.32 -1.86
N SER A 336 14.70 -25.47 -1.42
CA SER A 336 14.25 -26.63 -0.62
C SER A 336 14.65 -27.91 -1.35
N ARG A 337 15.59 -28.66 -0.78
CA ARG A 337 16.05 -29.96 -1.31
C ARG A 337 14.96 -30.99 -1.02
N ASN A 338 14.03 -31.16 -1.95
CA ASN A 338 13.43 -32.46 -2.15
C ASN A 338 14.48 -33.37 -2.83
N HIS A 339 15.34 -33.97 -2.01
CA HIS A 339 16.21 -35.06 -2.41
C HIS A 339 16.07 -36.18 -1.39
N LYS A 340 15.08 -37.05 -1.59
CA LYS A 340 15.16 -38.44 -1.16
C LYS A 340 15.58 -39.26 -2.37
N THR A 341 16.49 -40.21 -2.11
CA THR A 341 17.19 -41.13 -3.03
C THR A 341 18.40 -40.51 -3.74
N THR A 342 19.61 -40.75 -3.23
CA THR A 342 20.41 -41.94 -3.56
C THR A 342 21.50 -42.10 -2.51
N GLY A 343 21.48 -43.24 -1.81
CA GLY A 343 22.61 -43.70 -1.03
C GLY A 343 23.66 -44.31 -1.93
N GLU A 344 24.91 -44.10 -1.53
CA GLU A 344 26.08 -44.94 -1.77
C GLU A 344 26.69 -45.03 -3.17
N ALA A 345 27.99 -44.78 -3.15
CA ALA A 345 28.93 -44.93 -4.23
C ALA A 345 28.84 -46.32 -4.88
N SER A 346 28.72 -46.34 -6.21
CA SER A 346 29.32 -47.39 -7.02
C SER A 346 29.96 -46.78 -8.26
N THR A 347 31.22 -47.12 -8.41
CA THR A 347 32.11 -46.88 -9.54
C THR A 347 31.65 -47.67 -10.76
N GLY A 348 31.74 -47.08 -11.96
CA GLY A 348 31.86 -47.86 -13.20
C GLY A 348 31.05 -47.38 -14.40
N THR A 349 31.80 -46.88 -15.40
CA THR A 349 31.56 -46.93 -16.86
C THR A 349 30.37 -46.18 -17.47
N ALA A 350 30.72 -45.24 -18.35
CA ALA A 350 29.87 -44.54 -19.29
C ALA A 350 29.25 -45.48 -20.33
N GLN A 351 27.94 -45.33 -20.58
CA GLN A 351 27.30 -45.64 -21.86
C GLN A 351 25.99 -44.84 -22.01
N GLU A 352 25.81 -44.22 -23.18
CA GLU A 352 24.66 -43.40 -23.59
C GLU A 352 23.34 -44.19 -23.70
N ALA A 353 22.24 -43.66 -23.14
CA ALA A 353 20.87 -43.60 -23.72
C ALA A 353 19.85 -43.06 -22.67
N PRO A 354 18.78 -42.36 -23.09
CA PRO A 354 18.01 -41.43 -22.25
C PRO A 354 16.86 -42.13 -21.51
N ALA A 355 16.92 -42.19 -20.18
CA ALA A 355 15.82 -42.71 -19.38
C ALA A 355 15.73 -42.01 -18.01
N ALA A 356 15.01 -40.90 -17.95
CA ALA A 356 14.15 -40.48 -16.83
C ALA A 356 13.42 -39.15 -17.14
N ALA A 357 12.83 -39.06 -18.35
CA ALA A 357 11.80 -38.08 -18.64
C ALA A 357 10.46 -38.60 -18.09
N ASN A 358 10.25 -38.52 -16.78
CA ASN A 358 8.94 -38.75 -16.13
C ASN A 358 8.91 -38.14 -14.72
N ALA A 359 9.34 -36.88 -14.58
CA ALA A 359 8.82 -36.03 -13.52
C ALA A 359 7.48 -35.48 -14.04
N GLN A 360 6.37 -35.74 -13.33
CA GLN A 360 5.02 -35.28 -13.67
C GLN A 360 5.04 -33.83 -14.20
N ALA A 361 4.42 -33.60 -15.37
CA ALA A 361 4.32 -32.29 -15.99
C ALA A 361 3.83 -31.26 -14.96
N GLY A 362 4.66 -30.25 -14.68
CA GLY A 362 4.32 -29.18 -13.74
C GLY A 362 3.03 -28.46 -14.16
N LEU A 363 2.33 -27.84 -13.21
CA LEU A 363 1.05 -27.16 -13.46
C LEU A 363 1.11 -26.18 -14.65
N GLY A 364 2.22 -25.44 -14.80
CA GLY A 364 2.45 -24.54 -15.92
C GLY A 364 2.52 -25.24 -17.29
N GLU A 365 3.14 -26.42 -17.36
CA GLU A 365 3.19 -27.22 -18.60
C GLU A 365 1.81 -27.78 -18.95
N ARG A 366 1.02 -28.19 -17.95
CA ARG A 366 -0.37 -28.64 -18.14
C ARG A 366 -1.24 -27.50 -18.67
N TRP A 367 -1.10 -26.30 -18.11
CA TRP A 367 -1.81 -25.11 -18.58
C TRP A 367 -1.41 -24.73 -20.00
N GLY A 368 -0.11 -24.61 -20.28
CA GLY A 368 0.39 -24.30 -21.63
C GLY A 368 -0.10 -25.30 -22.68
N ARG A 369 -0.13 -26.60 -22.33
CA ARG A 369 -0.70 -27.64 -23.21
C ARG A 369 -2.22 -27.51 -23.39
N PHE A 370 -2.95 -27.11 -22.36
CA PHE A 370 -4.39 -26.85 -22.45
C PHE A 370 -4.68 -25.67 -23.38
N VAL A 371 -4.04 -24.52 -23.15
CA VAL A 371 -4.22 -23.29 -23.93
C VAL A 371 -3.87 -23.52 -25.40
N THR A 372 -2.74 -24.17 -25.69
CA THR A 372 -2.33 -24.45 -27.08
C THR A 372 -3.24 -25.47 -27.77
N ARG A 373 -3.72 -26.50 -27.06
CA ARG A 373 -4.61 -27.53 -27.63
C ARG A 373 -6.04 -27.01 -27.85
N LYS A 374 -6.53 -26.14 -26.97
CA LYS A 374 -7.89 -25.58 -27.00
C LYS A 374 -7.90 -24.09 -27.38
N ARG A 375 -6.89 -23.62 -28.13
CA ARG A 375 -6.67 -22.21 -28.48
C ARG A 375 -7.90 -21.45 -28.99
N LEU A 376 -8.71 -22.08 -29.85
CA LEU A 376 -9.94 -21.45 -30.36
C LEU A 376 -11.01 -21.28 -29.28
N LEU A 377 -11.18 -22.29 -28.41
CA LEU A 377 -12.11 -22.21 -27.30
C LEU A 377 -11.66 -21.16 -26.29
N VAL A 378 -10.36 -21.09 -26.00
CA VAL A 378 -9.81 -20.04 -25.13
C VAL A 378 -10.14 -18.66 -25.71
N LEU A 379 -9.80 -18.39 -26.97
CA LEU A 379 -10.06 -17.09 -27.60
C LEU A 379 -11.56 -16.73 -27.65
N VAL A 380 -12.42 -17.69 -28.00
CA VAL A 380 -13.88 -17.48 -28.09
C VAL A 380 -14.52 -17.23 -26.72
N LEU A 381 -13.91 -17.70 -25.63
CA LEU A 381 -14.39 -17.40 -24.28
C LEU A 381 -13.79 -16.10 -23.74
N THR A 382 -12.47 -15.92 -23.85
CA THR A 382 -11.78 -14.81 -23.19
C THR A 382 -11.97 -13.47 -23.89
N VAL A 383 -11.96 -13.43 -25.23
CA VAL A 383 -12.09 -12.16 -25.96
C VAL A 383 -13.50 -11.55 -25.76
N PRO A 384 -14.61 -12.30 -25.91
CA PRO A 384 -15.93 -11.76 -25.61
C PRO A 384 -16.15 -11.44 -24.14
N ALA A 385 -15.57 -12.22 -23.21
CA ALA A 385 -15.63 -11.89 -21.79
C ALA A 385 -14.95 -10.54 -21.47
N LEU A 386 -13.77 -10.30 -22.06
CA LEU A 386 -13.09 -9.01 -21.92
C LEU A 386 -13.84 -7.87 -22.61
N ALA A 387 -14.42 -8.12 -23.79
CA ALA A 387 -15.25 -7.13 -24.46
C ALA A 387 -16.52 -6.77 -23.66
N ALA A 388 -17.14 -7.76 -23.02
CA ALA A 388 -18.27 -7.53 -22.11
C ALA A 388 -17.84 -6.76 -20.87
N LEU A 389 -16.64 -7.03 -20.35
CA LEU A 389 -16.08 -6.29 -19.23
C LEU A 389 -15.64 -4.87 -19.60
N ALA A 390 -15.27 -4.64 -20.86
CA ALA A 390 -14.93 -3.34 -21.39
C ALA A 390 -16.15 -2.51 -21.78
N TRP A 391 -17.34 -3.12 -21.86
CA TRP A 391 -18.57 -2.43 -22.25
C TRP A 391 -18.88 -1.21 -21.37
N PRO A 392 -18.81 -1.27 -20.02
CA PRO A 392 -19.10 -0.10 -19.18
C PRO A 392 -18.16 1.09 -19.46
N ALA A 393 -16.98 0.86 -20.05
CA ALA A 393 -16.06 1.95 -20.40
C ALA A 393 -16.65 2.93 -21.43
N THR A 394 -17.74 2.58 -22.13
CA THR A 394 -18.43 3.52 -23.03
C THR A 394 -19.16 4.64 -22.28
N ASP A 395 -19.46 4.41 -21.00
CA ASP A 395 -20.16 5.37 -20.15
C ASP A 395 -19.17 6.12 -19.23
N LEU A 396 -17.87 6.03 -19.53
CA LEU A 396 -16.81 6.68 -18.76
C LEU A 396 -17.03 8.20 -18.76
N ARG A 397 -17.36 8.73 -17.59
CA ARG A 397 -17.40 10.18 -17.34
C ARG A 397 -16.16 10.61 -16.59
N LEU A 398 -15.49 11.63 -17.10
CA LEU A 398 -14.31 12.24 -16.48
C LEU A 398 -14.71 13.55 -15.82
N GLY A 399 -14.13 13.84 -14.66
CA GLY A 399 -14.34 15.08 -13.94
C GLY A 399 -13.29 15.26 -12.85
N MET A 400 -13.25 16.42 -12.22
CA MET A 400 -12.45 16.64 -11.01
C MET A 400 -13.32 16.43 -9.77
N PRO A 401 -12.75 16.00 -8.63
CA PRO A 401 -13.48 15.87 -7.37
C PRO A 401 -14.14 17.19 -6.96
N ASP A 402 -15.34 17.10 -6.40
CA ASP A 402 -16.04 18.19 -5.73
C ASP A 402 -16.65 17.69 -4.41
N GLY A 403 -17.26 18.58 -3.63
CA GLY A 403 -17.84 18.23 -2.33
C GLY A 403 -18.96 17.18 -2.38
N SER A 404 -19.48 16.82 -3.56
CA SER A 404 -20.44 15.72 -3.69
C SER A 404 -19.79 14.33 -3.58
N MET A 405 -18.48 14.25 -3.74
CA MET A 405 -17.70 13.01 -3.63
C MET A 405 -17.18 12.76 -2.21
N ALA A 406 -17.36 13.71 -1.28
CA ALA A 406 -16.95 13.54 0.11
C ALA A 406 -17.82 12.49 0.83
N ALA A 407 -17.29 11.90 1.91
CA ALA A 407 -17.99 10.86 2.66
C ALA A 407 -19.37 11.37 3.15
N PRO A 408 -20.45 10.58 3.10
CA PRO A 408 -21.81 11.01 3.45
C PRO A 408 -21.96 11.70 4.82
N GLU A 409 -21.19 11.24 5.80
CA GLU A 409 -21.23 11.75 7.17
C GLU A 409 -20.28 12.94 7.39
N SER A 410 -19.48 13.32 6.38
CA SER A 410 -18.54 14.43 6.49
C SER A 410 -19.26 15.78 6.44
N THR A 411 -18.67 16.76 7.12
CA THR A 411 -19.16 18.14 7.16
C THR A 411 -19.14 18.79 5.78
N GLU A 412 -18.13 18.47 4.98
CA GLU A 412 -18.01 18.93 3.59
C GLU A 412 -19.18 18.45 2.73
N ARG A 413 -19.54 17.16 2.83
CA ARG A 413 -20.67 16.59 2.08
C ARG A 413 -22.00 17.20 2.52
N GLN A 414 -22.20 17.37 3.83
CA GLN A 414 -23.42 17.97 4.36
C GLN A 414 -23.54 19.45 3.97
N ALA A 415 -22.44 20.22 4.02
CA ALA A 415 -22.40 21.59 3.54
C ALA A 415 -22.77 21.69 2.05
N TYR A 416 -22.23 20.79 1.21
CA TYR A 416 -22.57 20.72 -0.21
C TYR A 416 -24.06 20.48 -0.45
N GLU A 417 -24.66 19.54 0.29
CA GLU A 417 -26.10 19.21 0.19
C GLU A 417 -26.99 20.36 0.68
N LEU A 418 -26.66 20.95 1.83
CA LEU A 418 -27.40 22.10 2.37
C LEU A 418 -27.36 23.30 1.42
N LEU A 419 -26.20 23.61 0.81
CA LEU A 419 -26.10 24.65 -0.21
C LEU A 419 -26.97 24.32 -1.43
N ALA A 420 -26.95 23.07 -1.88
CA ALA A 420 -27.74 22.62 -3.02
C ALA A 420 -29.25 22.68 -2.73
N ASP A 421 -29.68 22.34 -1.52
CA ASP A 421 -31.08 22.37 -1.10
C ASP A 421 -31.60 23.81 -0.90
N GLY A 422 -30.79 24.69 -0.31
CA GLY A 422 -31.19 26.07 0.00
C GLY A 422 -31.12 27.04 -1.18
N PHE A 423 -30.17 26.84 -2.09
CA PHE A 423 -29.89 27.79 -3.18
C PHE A 423 -29.85 27.15 -4.57
N GLY A 424 -29.99 25.83 -4.67
CA GLY A 424 -29.83 25.08 -5.91
C GLY A 424 -28.40 24.55 -6.10
N PRO A 425 -28.22 23.45 -6.85
CA PRO A 425 -26.95 22.72 -6.90
C PRO A 425 -25.80 23.50 -7.55
N GLY A 426 -26.07 24.50 -8.40
CA GLY A 426 -25.02 25.28 -9.05
C GLY A 426 -24.31 26.31 -8.16
N VAL A 427 -24.83 26.59 -6.95
CA VAL A 427 -24.11 27.44 -5.98
C VAL A 427 -22.81 26.79 -5.50
N ASN A 428 -22.68 25.47 -5.60
CA ASN A 428 -21.42 24.77 -5.32
C ASN A 428 -20.35 24.93 -6.42
N GLY A 429 -20.69 25.59 -7.54
CA GLY A 429 -19.79 25.76 -8.67
C GLY A 429 -20.07 27.01 -9.49
N PRO A 430 -20.05 28.23 -8.89
CA PRO A 430 -20.27 29.46 -9.64
C PRO A 430 -19.16 29.64 -10.68
N LEU A 431 -19.55 30.15 -11.84
CA LEU A 431 -18.65 30.54 -12.91
C LEU A 431 -18.34 32.03 -12.76
N LEU A 432 -17.08 32.40 -12.94
CA LEU A 432 -16.65 33.79 -12.97
C LEU A 432 -16.44 34.17 -14.42
N VAL A 433 -17.10 35.22 -14.90
CA VAL A 433 -16.93 35.72 -16.27
C VAL A 433 -16.25 37.07 -16.17
N ALA A 434 -15.02 37.13 -16.66
CA ALA A 434 -14.23 38.34 -16.71
C ALA A 434 -14.22 38.91 -18.13
N THR A 435 -14.28 40.22 -18.26
CA THR A 435 -14.17 40.89 -19.56
C THR A 435 -13.40 42.19 -19.43
N ASP A 436 -12.61 42.51 -20.45
CA ASP A 436 -12.05 43.84 -20.63
C ASP A 436 -13.19 44.79 -21.05
N VAL A 437 -13.27 45.95 -20.42
CA VAL A 437 -14.24 47.01 -20.72
C VAL A 437 -13.59 48.38 -20.84
N GLY A 438 -12.25 48.48 -20.75
CA GLY A 438 -11.53 49.77 -20.72
C GLY A 438 -11.63 50.58 -22.01
N GLU A 439 -11.79 49.91 -23.16
CA GLU A 439 -12.01 50.57 -24.45
C GLU A 439 -13.49 50.89 -24.75
N THR A 440 -14.42 50.52 -23.86
CA THR A 440 -15.86 50.72 -24.05
C THR A 440 -16.30 52.12 -23.61
N ALA A 441 -17.35 52.65 -24.25
CA ALA A 441 -17.85 54.00 -23.93
C ALA A 441 -18.57 54.07 -22.57
N ASP A 442 -19.14 52.96 -22.11
CA ASP A 442 -19.79 52.80 -20.81
C ASP A 442 -19.53 51.37 -20.30
N PRO A 443 -18.47 51.19 -19.48
CA PRO A 443 -18.09 49.89 -18.93
C PRO A 443 -19.22 49.18 -18.18
N GLN A 444 -19.99 49.93 -17.37
CA GLN A 444 -21.05 49.34 -16.57
C GLN A 444 -22.24 48.93 -17.43
N ALA A 445 -22.63 49.74 -18.42
CA ALA A 445 -23.72 49.39 -19.32
C ALA A 445 -23.35 48.18 -20.21
N THR A 446 -22.10 48.13 -20.66
CA THR A 446 -21.58 47.01 -21.47
C THR A 446 -21.57 45.70 -20.67
N ALA A 447 -21.12 45.75 -19.42
CA ALA A 447 -21.16 44.59 -18.52
C ALA A 447 -22.60 44.17 -18.16
N ALA A 448 -23.53 45.12 -18.03
CA ALA A 448 -24.94 44.82 -17.80
C ALA A 448 -25.62 44.17 -19.02
N GLU A 449 -25.29 44.59 -20.23
CA GLU A 449 -25.76 43.94 -21.47
C GLU A 449 -25.25 42.50 -21.54
N LEU A 450 -23.97 42.28 -21.22
CA LEU A 450 -23.40 40.93 -21.15
C LEU A 450 -24.12 40.06 -20.09
N ALA A 451 -24.43 40.63 -18.92
CA ALA A 451 -25.18 39.91 -17.89
C ALA A 451 -26.58 39.49 -18.36
N GLU A 452 -27.27 40.35 -19.12
CA GLU A 452 -28.58 40.03 -19.71
C GLU A 452 -28.46 38.94 -20.78
N ASP A 453 -27.44 39.02 -21.64
CA ASP A 453 -27.17 38.01 -22.68
C ASP A 453 -26.87 36.63 -22.04
N ILE A 454 -26.06 36.58 -20.97
CA ILE A 454 -25.76 35.33 -20.23
C ILE A 454 -26.98 34.81 -19.44
N ALA A 455 -27.77 35.70 -18.84
CA ALA A 455 -28.98 35.32 -18.12
C ALA A 455 -30.06 34.73 -19.05
N ALA A 456 -29.98 34.99 -20.35
CA ALA A 456 -30.85 34.41 -21.36
C ALA A 456 -30.41 33.02 -21.85
N LEU A 457 -29.21 32.55 -21.48
CA LEU A 457 -28.74 31.21 -21.80
C LEU A 457 -29.53 30.15 -21.02
N ASP A 458 -29.75 29.00 -21.67
CA ASP A 458 -30.29 27.83 -21.00
C ASP A 458 -29.29 27.36 -19.92
N ALA A 459 -29.79 26.74 -18.86
CA ALA A 459 -29.00 26.27 -17.71
C ALA A 459 -28.34 27.35 -16.81
N THR A 460 -28.57 28.65 -17.03
CA THR A 460 -28.23 29.71 -16.06
C THR A 460 -29.33 29.87 -15.02
N ALA A 461 -29.01 29.75 -13.72
CA ALA A 461 -29.97 29.97 -12.63
C ALA A 461 -30.06 31.45 -12.24
N ALA A 462 -28.91 32.10 -12.11
CA ALA A 462 -28.80 33.52 -11.79
C ALA A 462 -27.49 34.11 -12.32
N VAL A 463 -27.50 35.41 -12.58
CA VAL A 463 -26.30 36.21 -12.86
C VAL A 463 -26.29 37.36 -11.86
N GLU A 464 -25.21 37.50 -11.10
CA GLU A 464 -25.05 38.60 -10.15
C GLU A 464 -24.82 39.92 -10.90
N ARG A 465 -24.98 41.04 -10.17
CA ARG A 465 -24.73 42.35 -10.75
C ARG A 465 -23.23 42.48 -11.09
N PRO A 466 -22.87 42.89 -12.32
CA PRO A 466 -21.48 43.04 -12.71
C PRO A 466 -20.75 44.05 -11.83
N VAL A 467 -19.56 43.66 -11.37
CA VAL A 467 -18.66 44.53 -10.61
C VAL A 467 -17.58 45.02 -11.56
N VAL A 468 -17.43 46.34 -11.69
CA VAL A 468 -16.36 46.96 -12.47
C VAL A 468 -15.21 47.29 -11.53
N ASP A 469 -13.98 47.09 -12.00
CA ASP A 469 -12.77 47.37 -11.22
C ASP A 469 -12.62 48.88 -10.93
N SER A 470 -11.70 49.20 -10.03
CA SER A 470 -11.47 50.59 -9.61
C SER A 470 -10.97 51.50 -10.74
N ASN A 471 -10.34 50.93 -11.78
CA ASN A 471 -9.82 51.66 -12.93
C ASN A 471 -10.88 51.88 -14.03
N GLY A 472 -11.97 51.09 -14.02
CA GLY A 472 -12.99 51.13 -15.07
C GLY A 472 -12.61 50.33 -16.32
N ASP A 473 -11.58 49.49 -16.21
CA ASP A 473 -10.96 48.76 -17.32
C ASP A 473 -11.41 47.30 -17.39
N ALA A 474 -11.91 46.73 -16.29
CA ALA A 474 -12.34 45.34 -16.21
C ALA A 474 -13.71 45.19 -15.55
N ALA A 475 -14.48 44.19 -15.98
CA ALA A 475 -15.72 43.80 -15.32
C ALA A 475 -15.73 42.30 -15.00
N LEU A 476 -16.26 41.98 -13.82
CA LEU A 476 -16.47 40.62 -13.33
C LEU A 476 -17.96 40.36 -13.13
N LEU A 477 -18.42 39.22 -13.63
CA LEU A 477 -19.77 38.70 -13.45
C LEU A 477 -19.70 37.33 -12.78
N THR A 478 -20.47 37.14 -11.71
CA THR A 478 -20.67 35.81 -11.12
C THR A 478 -21.92 35.18 -11.74
N VAL A 479 -21.78 33.99 -12.31
CA VAL A 479 -22.86 33.24 -12.96
C VAL A 479 -23.09 31.96 -12.17
N ILE A 480 -24.33 31.75 -11.72
CA ILE A 480 -24.73 30.56 -10.97
C ILE A 480 -25.42 29.60 -11.95
N PRO A 481 -24.85 28.41 -12.22
CA PRO A 481 -25.50 27.40 -13.05
C PRO A 481 -26.75 26.81 -12.39
N THR A 482 -27.59 26.15 -13.17
CA THR A 482 -28.74 25.37 -12.64
C THR A 482 -28.35 24.01 -12.08
N SER A 483 -27.14 23.54 -12.38
CA SER A 483 -26.63 22.20 -12.07
C SER A 483 -25.27 22.26 -11.38
N GLY A 484 -24.86 21.18 -10.71
CA GLY A 484 -23.60 21.15 -9.95
C GLY A 484 -22.33 21.28 -10.82
N PRO A 485 -21.17 21.60 -10.22
CA PRO A 485 -19.92 21.89 -10.93
C PRO A 485 -19.44 20.77 -11.86
N SER A 486 -19.62 19.51 -11.48
CA SER A 486 -19.20 18.33 -12.25
C SER A 486 -20.25 17.79 -13.24
N SER A 487 -21.33 18.54 -13.47
CA SER A 487 -22.43 18.11 -14.33
C SER A 487 -22.28 18.54 -15.79
N GLU A 488 -22.80 17.72 -16.71
CA GLU A 488 -22.82 18.02 -18.17
C GLU A 488 -23.57 19.32 -18.50
N GLY A 489 -24.55 19.71 -17.67
CA GLY A 489 -25.28 20.97 -17.83
C GLY A 489 -24.39 22.19 -17.60
N THR A 490 -23.51 22.13 -16.61
CA THR A 490 -22.55 23.21 -16.30
C THR A 490 -21.44 23.28 -17.35
N GLU A 491 -20.95 22.13 -17.83
CA GLU A 491 -20.01 22.08 -18.96
C GLU A 491 -20.60 22.71 -20.23
N THR A 492 -21.86 22.39 -20.53
CA THR A 492 -22.58 22.98 -21.67
C THR A 492 -22.71 24.50 -21.50
N LEU A 493 -23.07 24.96 -20.30
CA LEU A 493 -23.17 26.39 -20.00
C LEU A 493 -21.84 27.13 -20.19
N VAL A 494 -20.71 26.57 -19.71
CA VAL A 494 -19.38 27.16 -19.94
C VAL A 494 -19.11 27.31 -21.43
N ASN A 495 -19.36 26.26 -22.22
CA ASN A 495 -19.17 26.29 -23.67
C ASN A 495 -20.11 27.30 -24.37
N ASP A 496 -21.35 27.43 -23.91
CA ASP A 496 -22.32 28.39 -24.44
C ASP A 496 -21.91 29.84 -24.11
N ILE A 497 -21.41 30.12 -22.91
CA ILE A 497 -20.88 31.44 -22.53
C ILE A 497 -19.64 31.77 -23.37
N ARG A 498 -18.75 30.81 -23.61
CA ARG A 498 -17.56 30.99 -24.49
C ARG A 498 -17.96 31.30 -25.93
N ALA A 499 -18.92 30.56 -26.47
CA ALA A 499 -19.47 30.82 -27.80
C ALA A 499 -20.17 32.19 -27.88
N LEU A 500 -20.87 32.61 -26.83
CA LEU A 500 -21.41 33.96 -26.70
C LEU A 500 -20.27 35.00 -26.66
N GLY A 501 -19.19 34.73 -25.95
CA GLY A 501 -17.98 35.52 -25.87
C GLY A 501 -17.37 35.83 -27.23
N GLU A 502 -17.34 34.87 -28.16
CA GLU A 502 -16.89 35.11 -29.55
C GLU A 502 -17.75 36.18 -30.23
N THR A 503 -19.08 36.06 -30.14
CA THR A 503 -19.99 37.06 -30.72
C THR A 503 -19.95 38.40 -30.00
N PHE A 504 -19.76 38.40 -28.68
CA PHE A 504 -19.62 39.62 -27.88
C PHE A 504 -18.35 40.37 -28.28
N ASN A 505 -17.21 39.69 -28.34
CA ASN A 505 -15.93 40.25 -28.76
C ASN A 505 -15.98 40.85 -30.19
N GLU A 506 -16.71 40.22 -31.13
CA GLU A 506 -16.95 40.82 -32.45
C GLU A 506 -17.73 42.15 -32.40
N ARG A 507 -18.61 42.36 -31.41
CA ARG A 507 -19.42 43.58 -31.24
C ARG A 507 -18.70 44.66 -30.43
N SER A 508 -18.12 44.28 -29.30
CA SER A 508 -17.52 45.18 -28.30
C SER A 508 -16.05 45.48 -28.58
N GLY A 509 -15.36 44.59 -29.29
CA GLY A 509 -13.91 44.62 -29.47
C GLY A 509 -13.14 44.18 -28.23
N THR A 510 -13.80 43.57 -27.24
CA THR A 510 -13.19 43.18 -25.98
C THR A 510 -13.27 41.66 -25.74
N PRO A 511 -12.17 41.03 -25.30
CA PRO A 511 -12.16 39.62 -24.94
C PRO A 511 -12.97 39.35 -23.67
N LEU A 512 -13.53 38.15 -23.62
CA LEU A 512 -14.26 37.57 -22.50
C LEU A 512 -13.59 36.26 -22.11
N TRP A 513 -13.48 36.01 -20.81
CA TRP A 513 -12.93 34.79 -20.24
C TRP A 513 -13.92 34.18 -19.25
N VAL A 514 -14.17 32.88 -19.39
CA VAL A 514 -14.92 32.09 -18.41
C VAL A 514 -13.93 31.34 -17.51
N THR A 515 -13.96 31.68 -16.22
CA THR A 515 -13.05 31.20 -15.19
C THR A 515 -13.82 30.81 -13.91
N GLY A 516 -13.10 30.61 -12.80
CA GLY A 516 -13.59 29.99 -11.57
C GLY A 516 -13.27 28.50 -11.50
N GLN A 517 -13.42 27.90 -10.31
CA GLN A 517 -12.99 26.52 -10.06
C GLN A 517 -13.69 25.50 -10.97
N ALA A 518 -14.98 25.67 -11.24
CA ALA A 518 -15.73 24.78 -12.12
C ALA A 518 -15.23 24.86 -13.58
N ALA A 519 -15.00 26.07 -14.10
CA ALA A 519 -14.44 26.26 -15.44
C ALA A 519 -13.02 25.70 -15.54
N MET A 520 -12.18 25.89 -14.51
CA MET A 520 -10.85 25.29 -14.46
C MET A 520 -10.90 23.76 -14.47
N ASN A 521 -11.78 23.16 -13.68
CA ASN A 521 -11.97 21.71 -13.64
C ASN A 521 -12.44 21.15 -15.00
N ILE A 522 -13.29 21.89 -15.72
CA ILE A 522 -13.74 21.56 -17.08
C ILE A 522 -12.57 21.63 -18.06
N ASP A 523 -11.79 22.72 -18.07
CA ASP A 523 -10.64 22.90 -18.95
C ASP A 523 -9.56 21.83 -18.73
N ILE A 524 -9.29 21.51 -17.46
CA ILE A 524 -8.39 20.42 -17.09
C ILE A 524 -8.89 19.09 -17.66
N SER A 525 -10.18 18.81 -17.50
CA SER A 525 -10.79 17.56 -17.95
C SER A 525 -10.77 17.45 -19.48
N GLU A 526 -11.06 18.55 -20.19
CA GLU A 526 -10.99 18.63 -21.65
C GLU A 526 -9.55 18.43 -22.14
N GLN A 527 -8.58 19.16 -21.59
CA GLN A 527 -7.18 19.07 -22.01
C GLN A 527 -6.57 17.69 -21.75
N LEU A 528 -6.91 17.05 -20.61
CA LEU A 528 -6.53 15.67 -20.32
C LEU A 528 -7.24 14.68 -21.27
N GLY A 529 -8.51 14.91 -21.57
CA GLY A 529 -9.28 14.13 -22.54
C GLY A 529 -8.66 14.16 -23.94
N GLU A 530 -8.32 15.35 -24.43
CA GLU A 530 -7.64 15.55 -25.72
C GLU A 530 -6.25 14.92 -25.76
N ALA A 531 -5.53 14.94 -24.62
CA ALA A 531 -4.21 14.34 -24.47
C ALA A 531 -4.21 12.80 -24.50
N MET A 532 -5.33 12.15 -24.19
CA MET A 532 -5.40 10.68 -24.08
C MET A 532 -5.03 9.96 -25.38
N VAL A 533 -5.60 10.39 -26.51
CA VAL A 533 -5.38 9.77 -27.81
C VAL A 533 -3.93 9.90 -28.27
N PRO A 534 -3.30 11.08 -28.31
CA PRO A 534 -1.89 11.19 -28.69
C PRO A 534 -0.99 10.42 -27.73
N TYR A 535 -1.26 10.45 -26.42
CA TYR A 535 -0.50 9.66 -25.45
C TYR A 535 -0.61 8.15 -25.73
N LEU A 536 -1.82 7.63 -25.92
CA LEU A 536 -2.04 6.23 -26.25
C LEU A 536 -1.33 5.81 -27.54
N LEU A 537 -1.36 6.66 -28.58
CA LEU A 537 -0.66 6.43 -29.83
C LEU A 537 0.86 6.37 -29.64
N ILE A 538 1.41 7.23 -28.79
CA ILE A 538 2.84 7.23 -28.46
C ILE A 538 3.20 5.94 -27.71
N VAL A 539 2.45 5.58 -26.67
CA VAL A 539 2.68 4.38 -25.87
C VAL A 539 2.60 3.12 -26.73
N VAL A 540 1.53 2.96 -27.51
CA VAL A 540 1.35 1.81 -28.42
C VAL A 540 2.41 1.82 -29.53
N GLY A 541 2.74 2.98 -30.10
CA GLY A 541 3.78 3.11 -31.11
C GLY A 541 5.16 2.69 -30.59
N LEU A 542 5.49 3.15 -29.38
CA LEU A 542 6.71 2.77 -28.67
C LEU A 542 6.71 1.27 -28.35
N ALA A 543 5.59 0.70 -27.93
CA ALA A 543 5.42 -0.73 -27.71
C ALA A 543 5.77 -1.54 -28.96
N LEU A 544 5.15 -1.17 -30.09
CA LEU A 544 5.35 -1.84 -31.37
C LEU A 544 6.83 -1.78 -31.79
N LEU A 545 7.48 -0.63 -31.60
CA LEU A 545 8.88 -0.42 -31.91
C LEU A 545 9.79 -1.27 -31.00
N LEU A 546 9.66 -1.12 -29.68
CA LEU A 546 10.53 -1.77 -28.70
C LEU A 546 10.38 -3.30 -28.77
N LEU A 547 9.15 -3.82 -28.82
CA LEU A 547 8.94 -5.26 -28.95
C LEU A 547 9.36 -5.77 -30.33
N GLY A 548 9.22 -4.96 -31.38
CA GLY A 548 9.70 -5.29 -32.72
C GLY A 548 11.20 -5.51 -32.75
N VAL A 549 11.96 -4.69 -32.02
CA VAL A 549 13.41 -4.86 -31.80
C VAL A 549 13.69 -6.12 -30.97
N VAL A 550 13.01 -6.27 -29.83
CA VAL A 550 13.23 -7.36 -28.87
C VAL A 550 12.96 -8.72 -29.48
N PHE A 551 11.81 -8.91 -30.13
CA PHE A 551 11.37 -10.20 -30.66
C PHE A 551 11.75 -10.45 -32.11
N ARG A 552 12.26 -9.41 -32.82
CA ARG A 552 12.46 -9.43 -34.29
C ARG A 552 11.26 -10.02 -35.01
N SER A 553 10.06 -9.60 -34.63
CA SER A 553 8.77 -10.04 -35.18
C SER A 553 7.83 -8.86 -35.27
N VAL A 554 6.93 -8.85 -36.27
CA VAL A 554 5.85 -7.85 -36.39
C VAL A 554 4.56 -8.34 -35.72
N ILE A 555 4.32 -9.65 -35.70
CA ILE A 555 3.06 -10.20 -35.15
C ILE A 555 3.06 -10.17 -33.61
N ILE A 556 4.19 -10.45 -32.97
CA ILE A 556 4.27 -10.47 -31.50
C ILE A 556 3.96 -9.08 -30.90
N PRO A 557 4.58 -7.98 -31.37
CA PRO A 557 4.24 -6.64 -30.88
C PRO A 557 2.77 -6.27 -31.11
N VAL A 558 2.21 -6.58 -32.28
CA VAL A 558 0.81 -6.28 -32.59
C VAL A 558 -0.13 -7.04 -31.67
N VAL A 559 0.09 -8.34 -31.47
CA VAL A 559 -0.71 -9.17 -30.56
C VAL A 559 -0.60 -8.66 -29.11
N ALA A 560 0.61 -8.29 -28.67
CA ALA A 560 0.82 -7.73 -27.34
C ALA A 560 0.11 -6.38 -27.16
N ALA A 561 0.24 -5.47 -28.13
CA ALA A 561 -0.43 -4.17 -28.12
C ALA A 561 -1.96 -4.31 -28.15
N SER A 562 -2.52 -5.20 -28.96
CA SER A 562 -3.96 -5.47 -28.96
C SER A 562 -4.45 -6.06 -27.63
N GLY A 563 -3.66 -6.96 -27.03
CA GLY A 563 -3.94 -7.49 -25.70
C GLY A 563 -3.93 -6.40 -24.63
N PHE A 564 -2.96 -5.48 -24.70
CA PHE A 564 -2.88 -4.33 -23.82
C PHE A 564 -4.07 -3.38 -23.96
N LEU A 565 -4.52 -3.07 -25.18
CA LEU A 565 -5.73 -2.27 -25.40
C LEU A 565 -6.99 -2.94 -24.84
N LEU A 566 -7.09 -4.28 -24.94
CA LEU A 566 -8.17 -5.04 -24.32
C LEU A 566 -8.10 -4.99 -22.78
N THR A 567 -6.89 -5.03 -22.20
CA THR A 567 -6.70 -4.83 -20.75
C THR A 567 -7.20 -3.46 -20.33
N ILE A 568 -6.73 -2.38 -21.00
CA ILE A 568 -7.14 -1.02 -20.67
C ILE A 568 -8.66 -0.88 -20.71
N GLY A 569 -9.29 -1.31 -21.81
CA GLY A 569 -10.74 -1.25 -21.95
C GLY A 569 -11.47 -2.02 -20.85
N ALA A 570 -11.01 -3.24 -20.54
CA ALA A 570 -11.58 -4.06 -19.48
C ALA A 570 -11.38 -3.44 -18.07
N THR A 571 -10.26 -2.77 -17.84
CA THR A 571 -9.99 -2.07 -16.59
C THR A 571 -10.84 -0.82 -16.44
N PHE A 572 -10.95 0.01 -17.47
CA PHE A 572 -11.88 1.15 -17.43
C PHE A 572 -13.31 0.69 -17.23
N GLY A 573 -13.75 -0.37 -17.90
CA GLY A 573 -15.10 -0.90 -17.69
C GLY A 573 -15.32 -1.44 -16.28
N ALA A 574 -14.29 -2.04 -15.65
CA ALA A 574 -14.36 -2.43 -14.24
C ALA A 574 -14.41 -1.21 -13.30
N VAL A 575 -13.62 -0.18 -13.57
CA VAL A 575 -13.62 1.07 -12.78
C VAL A 575 -14.97 1.77 -12.89
N VAL A 576 -15.52 1.90 -14.10
CA VAL A 576 -16.86 2.47 -14.30
C VAL A 576 -17.93 1.66 -13.57
N ALA A 577 -17.90 0.33 -13.69
CA ALA A 577 -18.86 -0.51 -13.01
C ALA A 577 -18.81 -0.38 -11.48
N VAL A 578 -17.61 -0.25 -10.90
CA VAL A 578 -17.44 -0.15 -9.44
C VAL A 578 -17.72 1.26 -8.92
N PHE A 579 -17.04 2.27 -9.47
CA PHE A 579 -17.03 3.63 -8.93
C PHE A 579 -18.08 4.56 -9.52
N GLN A 580 -18.59 4.29 -10.74
CA GLN A 580 -19.67 5.11 -11.33
C GLN A 580 -21.04 4.45 -11.23
N TRP A 581 -21.12 3.12 -11.34
CA TRP A 581 -22.37 2.39 -11.23
C TRP A 581 -22.61 1.80 -9.83
N GLY A 582 -21.63 1.87 -8.93
CA GLY A 582 -21.74 1.40 -7.54
C GLY A 582 -21.73 -0.13 -7.39
N TRP A 583 -21.17 -0.88 -8.33
CA TRP A 583 -21.03 -2.33 -8.16
C TRP A 583 -19.98 -2.64 -7.08
N LEU A 584 -20.21 -3.70 -6.30
CA LEU A 584 -19.30 -4.14 -5.23
C LEU A 584 -19.12 -3.11 -4.09
N ASP A 585 -19.99 -2.11 -3.98
CA ASP A 585 -19.99 -1.15 -2.87
C ASP A 585 -19.84 -1.83 -1.50
N TRP A 586 -20.68 -2.83 -1.18
CA TRP A 586 -20.61 -3.60 0.08
C TRP A 586 -19.25 -4.25 0.42
N LEU A 587 -18.40 -4.49 -0.58
CA LEU A 587 -17.09 -5.12 -0.42
C LEU A 587 -15.94 -4.10 -0.38
N LEU A 588 -16.11 -2.97 -1.06
CA LEU A 588 -15.07 -1.98 -1.29
C LEU A 588 -15.31 -0.67 -0.53
N SER A 589 -16.44 -0.53 0.16
CA SER A 589 -16.87 0.70 0.85
C SER A 589 -16.77 1.90 -0.11
N VAL A 590 -17.56 1.85 -1.18
CA VAL A 590 -17.63 2.94 -2.15
C VAL A 590 -18.76 3.83 -1.68
N ASP A 591 -18.44 4.78 -0.81
CA ASP A 591 -19.42 5.54 -0.06
C ASP A 591 -20.33 6.40 -0.97
N GLU A 592 -19.80 6.87 -2.11
CA GLU A 592 -20.57 7.55 -3.16
C GLU A 592 -20.07 7.23 -4.58
N THR A 593 -20.98 7.31 -5.55
CA THR A 593 -20.66 7.14 -6.98
C THR A 593 -20.55 8.47 -7.69
N GLY A 594 -19.56 8.63 -8.57
CA GLY A 594 -19.43 9.87 -9.33
C GLY A 594 -18.48 9.81 -10.52
N PRO A 595 -18.11 10.96 -11.12
CA PRO A 595 -17.19 11.01 -12.23
C PRO A 595 -15.81 10.43 -11.83
N ILE A 596 -15.15 9.77 -12.78
CA ILE A 596 -13.78 9.30 -12.59
C ILE A 596 -12.84 10.49 -12.73
N ILE A 597 -11.85 10.59 -11.84
CA ILE A 597 -10.86 11.67 -11.89
C ILE A 597 -10.18 11.72 -13.26
N SER A 598 -10.21 12.88 -13.92
CA SER A 598 -9.74 13.10 -15.30
C SER A 598 -8.28 12.70 -15.53
N ILE A 599 -7.46 12.72 -14.48
CA ILE A 599 -6.04 12.37 -14.51
C ILE A 599 -5.82 10.84 -14.54
N MET A 600 -6.73 10.06 -13.95
CA MET A 600 -6.61 8.62 -13.75
C MET A 600 -6.37 7.84 -15.06
N PRO A 601 -7.11 8.09 -16.17
CA PRO A 601 -6.93 7.32 -17.40
C PRO A 601 -5.53 7.42 -18.01
N ILE A 602 -4.93 8.60 -17.99
CA ILE A 602 -3.61 8.85 -18.53
C ILE A 602 -2.57 8.06 -17.73
N PHE A 603 -2.63 8.13 -16.39
CA PHE A 603 -1.74 7.35 -15.53
C PHE A 603 -1.94 5.85 -15.70
N LEU A 604 -3.19 5.40 -15.76
CA LEU A 604 -3.50 3.99 -15.93
C LEU A 604 -2.86 3.43 -17.21
N VAL A 605 -2.97 4.16 -18.33
CA VAL A 605 -2.36 3.75 -19.61
C VAL A 605 -0.84 3.66 -19.47
N GLY A 606 -0.19 4.69 -18.93
CA GLY A 606 1.26 4.74 -18.81
C GLY A 606 1.84 3.68 -17.87
N VAL A 607 1.25 3.56 -16.68
CA VAL A 607 1.70 2.66 -15.63
C VAL A 607 1.39 1.21 -15.99
N LEU A 608 0.16 0.89 -16.40
CA LEU A 608 -0.16 -0.49 -16.80
C LEU A 608 0.70 -0.90 -17.98
N PHE A 609 0.93 -0.02 -18.96
CA PHE A 609 1.81 -0.37 -20.07
C PHE A 609 3.20 -0.73 -19.57
N GLY A 610 3.83 0.15 -18.79
CA GLY A 610 5.17 -0.10 -18.24
C GLY A 610 5.24 -1.44 -17.50
N LEU A 611 4.34 -1.65 -16.54
CA LEU A 611 4.35 -2.84 -15.67
C LEU A 611 3.98 -4.13 -16.42
N ALA A 612 3.02 -4.06 -17.33
CA ALA A 612 2.53 -5.21 -18.05
C ALA A 612 3.65 -5.80 -18.91
N MET A 613 4.35 -4.98 -19.69
CA MET A 613 5.21 -5.45 -20.78
C MET A 613 6.39 -6.34 -20.34
N ASP A 614 6.79 -6.24 -19.07
CA ASP A 614 7.91 -6.97 -18.48
C ASP A 614 7.71 -8.49 -18.59
N TYR A 615 6.51 -8.98 -18.31
CA TYR A 615 6.19 -10.42 -18.42
C TYR A 615 6.20 -10.93 -19.86
N GLN A 616 5.90 -10.07 -20.84
CA GLN A 616 5.91 -10.47 -22.26
C GLN A 616 7.36 -10.74 -22.65
N LEU A 617 8.25 -9.85 -22.21
CA LEU A 617 9.67 -9.98 -22.44
C LEU A 617 10.19 -11.27 -21.79
N PHE A 618 9.89 -11.54 -20.52
CA PHE A 618 10.36 -12.76 -19.84
C PHE A 618 9.82 -14.08 -20.42
N MET A 619 8.52 -14.16 -20.68
CA MET A 619 7.93 -15.40 -21.17
C MET A 619 8.21 -15.57 -22.67
N GLY A 620 8.10 -14.49 -23.43
CA GLY A 620 8.31 -14.47 -24.87
C GLY A 620 9.75 -14.77 -25.27
N THR A 621 10.76 -14.27 -24.54
CA THR A 621 12.17 -14.54 -24.88
C THR A 621 12.49 -16.01 -24.68
N ARG A 622 11.98 -16.65 -23.62
CA ARG A 622 12.12 -18.10 -23.43
C ARG A 622 11.40 -18.92 -24.50
N MET A 623 10.18 -18.51 -24.89
CA MET A 623 9.51 -19.16 -26.02
C MET A 623 10.34 -19.02 -27.30
N ARG A 624 11.01 -17.86 -27.48
CA ARG A 624 11.88 -17.62 -28.62
C ARG A 624 13.15 -18.46 -28.55
N GLU A 625 13.76 -18.60 -27.39
CA GLU A 625 14.95 -19.43 -27.13
C GLU A 625 14.67 -20.87 -27.59
N GLU A 626 13.58 -21.48 -27.11
CA GLU A 626 13.15 -22.83 -27.51
C GLU A 626 12.91 -22.94 -29.03
N TYR A 627 12.29 -21.93 -29.64
CA TYR A 627 12.04 -21.90 -31.07
C TYR A 627 13.33 -21.83 -31.90
N VAL A 628 14.27 -20.96 -31.51
CA VAL A 628 15.58 -20.82 -32.18
C VAL A 628 16.42 -22.09 -32.04
N HIS A 629 16.27 -22.82 -30.93
CA HIS A 629 16.91 -24.11 -30.69
C HIS A 629 16.22 -25.31 -31.37
N GLY A 630 15.20 -25.04 -32.22
CA GLY A 630 14.62 -26.03 -33.13
C GLY A 630 13.29 -26.64 -32.68
N ALA A 631 12.68 -26.15 -31.60
CA ALA A 631 11.33 -26.57 -31.22
C ALA A 631 10.29 -26.11 -32.26
N ASP A 632 9.24 -26.90 -32.46
CA ASP A 632 8.09 -26.45 -33.25
C ASP A 632 7.38 -25.28 -32.52
N PRO A 633 6.63 -24.40 -33.23
CA PRO A 633 6.03 -23.22 -32.61
C PRO A 633 5.15 -23.51 -31.39
N THR A 634 4.47 -24.67 -31.35
CA THR A 634 3.62 -25.03 -30.21
C THR A 634 4.46 -25.62 -29.09
N GLY A 635 5.43 -26.47 -29.42
CA GLY A 635 6.44 -26.97 -28.48
C GLY A 635 7.21 -25.85 -27.79
N ALA A 636 7.58 -24.80 -28.52
CA ALA A 636 8.27 -23.62 -28.00
C ALA A 636 7.42 -22.85 -26.97
N VAL A 637 6.13 -22.66 -27.25
CA VAL A 637 5.19 -22.04 -26.30
C VAL A 637 5.09 -22.90 -25.03
N VAL A 638 4.85 -24.21 -25.16
CA VAL A 638 4.73 -25.11 -23.99
C VAL A 638 6.04 -25.18 -23.19
N GLY A 639 7.19 -25.19 -23.86
CA GLY A 639 8.52 -25.16 -23.25
C GLY A 639 8.73 -23.90 -22.41
N GLY A 640 8.41 -22.73 -22.95
CA GLY A 640 8.46 -21.45 -22.22
C GLY A 640 7.61 -21.46 -20.95
N PHE A 641 6.40 -22.03 -21.01
CA PHE A 641 5.50 -22.14 -19.85
C PHE A 641 6.02 -23.05 -18.73
N ARG A 642 6.81 -24.08 -19.05
CA ARG A 642 7.27 -25.09 -18.07
C ARG A 642 8.06 -24.47 -16.91
N LEU A 643 8.88 -23.46 -17.21
CA LEU A 643 9.69 -22.76 -16.20
C LEU A 643 9.23 -21.31 -15.97
N GLY A 644 8.56 -20.67 -16.94
CA GLY A 644 8.13 -19.28 -16.85
C GLY A 644 6.83 -19.07 -16.07
N ALA A 645 5.86 -19.98 -16.18
CA ALA A 645 4.52 -19.76 -15.64
C ALA A 645 4.51 -19.53 -14.13
N ARG A 646 5.26 -20.32 -13.35
CA ARG A 646 5.32 -20.18 -11.89
C ARG A 646 5.89 -18.82 -11.45
N VAL A 647 6.87 -18.31 -12.20
CA VAL A 647 7.51 -17.02 -11.88
C VAL A 647 6.54 -15.89 -12.17
N VAL A 648 5.91 -15.91 -13.34
CA VAL A 648 4.93 -14.88 -13.73
C VAL A 648 3.71 -14.89 -12.82
N THR A 649 3.18 -16.06 -12.45
CA THR A 649 2.06 -16.13 -11.49
C THR A 649 2.45 -15.54 -10.13
N ALA A 650 3.64 -15.88 -9.61
CA ALA A 650 4.10 -15.35 -8.33
C ALA A 650 4.27 -13.82 -8.37
N ALA A 651 4.93 -13.31 -9.43
CA ALA A 651 5.13 -11.88 -9.64
C ALA A 651 3.81 -11.12 -9.77
N ALA A 652 2.91 -11.61 -10.62
CA ALA A 652 1.59 -11.01 -10.80
C ALA A 652 0.77 -11.00 -9.50
N THR A 653 0.74 -12.09 -8.74
CA THR A 653 0.05 -12.12 -7.44
C THR A 653 0.62 -11.10 -6.46
N ILE A 654 1.94 -10.90 -6.44
CA ILE A 654 2.57 -9.89 -5.58
C ILE A 654 2.17 -8.48 -5.99
N MET A 655 2.26 -8.15 -7.28
CA MET A 655 1.88 -6.81 -7.74
C MET A 655 0.40 -6.52 -7.49
N ILE A 656 -0.48 -7.48 -7.76
CA ILE A 656 -1.91 -7.37 -7.44
C ILE A 656 -2.10 -7.10 -5.94
N SER A 657 -1.38 -7.82 -5.07
CA SER A 657 -1.47 -7.60 -3.63
C SER A 657 -0.96 -6.23 -3.17
N VAL A 658 0.11 -5.71 -3.77
CA VAL A 658 0.64 -4.37 -3.45
C VAL A 658 -0.38 -3.30 -3.85
N PHE A 659 -0.90 -3.35 -5.08
CA PHE A 659 -1.89 -2.38 -5.55
C PHE A 659 -3.24 -2.53 -4.83
N ALA A 660 -3.63 -3.76 -4.48
CA ALA A 660 -4.84 -4.00 -3.70
C ALA A 660 -4.74 -3.45 -2.26
N GLY A 661 -3.53 -3.22 -1.73
CA GLY A 661 -3.34 -2.55 -0.44
C GLY A 661 -3.84 -1.11 -0.44
N PHE A 662 -3.76 -0.42 -1.59
CA PHE A 662 -4.25 0.96 -1.76
C PHE A 662 -5.77 1.07 -1.87
N ILE A 663 -6.48 -0.06 -2.06
CA ILE A 663 -7.95 -0.10 -2.10
C ILE A 663 -8.56 0.16 -0.71
N VAL A 664 -7.78 -0.02 0.36
CA VAL A 664 -8.22 0.25 1.75
C VAL A 664 -7.99 1.71 2.16
N SER A 665 -7.60 2.57 1.22
CA SER A 665 -7.47 4.00 1.49
C SER A 665 -8.84 4.66 1.57
N ASP A 666 -8.99 5.59 2.52
CA ASP A 666 -10.18 6.42 2.66
C ASP A 666 -10.27 7.50 1.57
N GLU A 667 -9.17 7.73 0.83
CA GLU A 667 -9.14 8.66 -0.29
C GLU A 667 -9.53 7.96 -1.60
N ASP A 668 -10.59 8.44 -2.25
CA ASP A 668 -11.18 7.80 -3.42
C ASP A 668 -10.27 7.77 -4.65
N MET A 669 -9.38 8.77 -4.78
CA MET A 669 -8.36 8.76 -5.83
C MET A 669 -7.41 7.57 -5.66
N ILE A 670 -6.90 7.35 -4.45
CA ILE A 670 -5.98 6.26 -4.12
C ILE A 670 -6.68 4.91 -4.27
N LYS A 671 -7.90 4.81 -3.73
CA LYS A 671 -8.76 3.62 -3.80
C LYS A 671 -9.02 3.20 -5.25
N SER A 672 -9.47 4.14 -6.08
CA SER A 672 -9.76 3.89 -7.51
C SER A 672 -8.50 3.54 -8.30
N MET A 673 -7.38 4.20 -8.05
CA MET A 673 -6.13 3.91 -8.75
C MET A 673 -5.52 2.57 -8.34
N GLY A 674 -5.54 2.26 -7.04
CA GLY A 674 -5.15 0.95 -6.50
C GLY A 674 -5.99 -0.19 -7.11
N PHE A 675 -7.31 0.00 -7.19
CA PHE A 675 -8.21 -0.95 -7.83
C PHE A 675 -7.91 -1.12 -9.31
N ALA A 676 -7.82 -0.02 -10.07
CA ALA A 676 -7.59 -0.05 -11.50
C ALA A 676 -6.27 -0.75 -11.86
N LEU A 677 -5.20 -0.47 -11.12
CA LEU A 677 -3.90 -1.10 -11.32
C LEU A 677 -3.92 -2.59 -10.94
N ALA A 678 -4.48 -2.94 -9.78
CA ALA A 678 -4.61 -4.34 -9.35
C ALA A 678 -5.44 -5.16 -10.34
N PHE A 679 -6.58 -4.62 -10.78
CA PHE A 679 -7.46 -5.26 -11.74
C PHE A 679 -6.84 -5.35 -13.12
N GLY A 680 -6.19 -4.28 -13.61
CA GLY A 680 -5.49 -4.29 -14.89
C GLY A 680 -4.36 -5.32 -14.93
N ILE A 681 -3.57 -5.45 -13.87
CA ILE A 681 -2.53 -6.48 -13.77
C ILE A 681 -3.15 -7.88 -13.72
N LEU A 682 -4.26 -8.08 -13.02
CA LEU A 682 -5.00 -9.36 -13.00
C LEU A 682 -5.42 -9.78 -14.41
N ILE A 683 -6.06 -8.88 -15.16
CA ILE A 683 -6.50 -9.15 -16.53
C ILE A 683 -5.30 -9.42 -17.43
N ASP A 684 -4.30 -8.55 -17.39
CA ASP A 684 -3.13 -8.64 -18.26
C ASP A 684 -2.30 -9.91 -18.00
N ALA A 685 -1.99 -10.21 -16.74
CA ALA A 685 -1.16 -11.37 -16.39
C ALA A 685 -1.86 -12.70 -16.70
N PHE A 686 -3.16 -12.84 -16.36
CA PHE A 686 -3.84 -14.13 -16.44
C PHE A 686 -4.65 -14.33 -17.72
N LEU A 687 -5.43 -13.34 -18.15
CA LEU A 687 -6.28 -13.47 -19.34
C LEU A 687 -5.52 -13.14 -20.62
N ILE A 688 -4.71 -12.07 -20.62
CA ILE A 688 -3.92 -11.73 -21.80
C ILE A 688 -2.70 -12.67 -21.94
N ARG A 689 -1.77 -12.65 -20.99
CA ARG A 689 -0.46 -13.33 -21.15
C ARG A 689 -0.52 -14.83 -20.98
N MET A 690 -1.31 -15.34 -20.03
CA MET A 690 -1.39 -16.78 -19.81
C MET A 690 -2.41 -17.50 -20.72
N ALA A 691 -3.32 -16.78 -21.37
CA ALA A 691 -4.38 -17.36 -22.19
C ALA A 691 -4.40 -16.85 -23.64
N ILE A 692 -4.65 -15.56 -23.89
CA ILE A 692 -4.84 -15.02 -25.25
C ILE A 692 -3.55 -15.04 -26.08
N ILE A 693 -2.44 -14.51 -25.55
CA ILE A 693 -1.17 -14.43 -26.29
C ILE A 693 -0.69 -15.82 -26.73
N PRO A 694 -0.59 -16.84 -25.87
CA PRO A 694 -0.16 -18.18 -26.27
C PRO A 694 -1.13 -18.84 -27.26
N ALA A 695 -2.44 -18.60 -27.10
CA ALA A 695 -3.44 -19.10 -28.02
C ALA A 695 -3.24 -18.50 -29.43
N LEU A 696 -3.05 -17.18 -29.53
CA LEU A 696 -2.76 -16.49 -30.80
C LEU A 696 -1.43 -16.92 -31.40
N MET A 697 -0.36 -17.00 -30.61
CA MET A 697 0.95 -17.46 -31.07
C MET A 697 0.89 -18.90 -31.61
N SER A 698 0.11 -19.77 -30.96
CA SER A 698 -0.09 -21.14 -31.44
C SER A 698 -0.97 -21.20 -32.70
N LEU A 699 -1.92 -20.27 -32.85
CA LEU A 699 -2.80 -20.15 -34.02
C LEU A 699 -2.02 -19.67 -35.25
N PHE A 700 -1.20 -18.62 -35.10
CA PHE A 700 -0.33 -18.11 -36.16
C PHE A 700 0.86 -19.04 -36.47
N GLY A 701 1.25 -19.91 -35.52
CA GLY A 701 2.26 -20.94 -35.73
C GLY A 701 3.62 -20.35 -36.11
N ARG A 702 4.15 -20.70 -37.29
CA ARG A 702 5.43 -20.18 -37.77
C ARG A 702 5.37 -18.69 -38.13
N ALA A 703 4.19 -18.17 -38.49
CA ALA A 703 4.03 -16.76 -38.83
C ALA A 703 4.28 -15.85 -37.62
N THR A 704 4.10 -16.33 -36.39
CA THR A 704 4.37 -15.60 -35.15
C THR A 704 5.77 -14.98 -35.10
N TRP A 705 6.76 -15.63 -35.72
CA TRP A 705 8.16 -15.18 -35.73
C TRP A 705 8.56 -14.51 -37.04
N TRP A 706 7.58 -14.10 -37.86
CA TRP A 706 7.82 -13.51 -39.17
C TRP A 706 8.27 -12.05 -39.07
N ILE A 707 9.22 -11.69 -39.93
CA ILE A 707 9.69 -10.32 -40.11
C ILE A 707 9.98 -10.01 -41.59
N PRO A 708 9.61 -8.82 -42.09
CA PRO A 708 10.00 -8.38 -43.42
C PRO A 708 11.52 -8.30 -43.57
N ARG A 709 12.06 -8.71 -44.73
CA ARG A 709 13.52 -8.74 -44.98
C ARG A 709 14.18 -7.36 -44.90
N TRP A 710 13.48 -6.29 -45.27
CA TRP A 710 14.00 -4.92 -45.17
C TRP A 710 14.13 -4.51 -43.71
N LEU A 711 13.12 -4.82 -42.89
CA LEU A 711 13.08 -4.49 -41.47
C LEU A 711 14.11 -5.33 -40.69
N ALA A 712 14.29 -6.60 -41.04
CA ALA A 712 15.32 -7.46 -40.47
C ALA A 712 16.75 -6.94 -40.70
N ARG A 713 17.02 -6.12 -41.72
CA ARG A 713 18.33 -5.49 -41.93
C ARG A 713 18.54 -4.24 -41.08
N ILE A 714 17.47 -3.51 -40.76
CA ILE A 714 17.52 -2.25 -40.03
C ILE A 714 17.54 -2.50 -38.52
N LEU A 715 16.81 -3.51 -38.05
CA LEU A 715 16.66 -3.78 -36.62
C LEU A 715 17.99 -4.24 -35.99
N PRO A 716 18.43 -3.58 -34.89
CA PRO A 716 19.62 -3.98 -34.16
C PRO A 716 19.42 -5.35 -33.48
N ASP A 717 20.52 -6.07 -33.26
CA ASP A 717 20.49 -7.36 -32.58
C ASP A 717 20.66 -7.16 -31.07
N ALA A 718 19.54 -7.05 -30.36
CA ALA A 718 19.51 -6.94 -28.90
C ALA A 718 19.67 -8.33 -28.27
N ASP A 719 20.87 -8.65 -27.80
CA ASP A 719 21.14 -9.85 -26.98
C ASP A 719 20.59 -9.61 -25.56
N ILE A 720 19.30 -9.94 -25.38
CA ILE A 720 18.51 -9.66 -24.17
C ILE A 720 18.72 -10.71 -23.09
N GLU A 721 18.96 -11.98 -23.45
CA GLU A 721 19.20 -13.04 -22.48
C GLU A 721 20.70 -13.28 -22.19
N GLY A 722 21.59 -12.66 -22.97
CA GLY A 722 23.04 -12.78 -22.78
C GLY A 722 23.57 -14.14 -23.22
N GLU A 723 22.99 -14.76 -24.27
CA GLU A 723 23.38 -16.09 -24.77
C GLU A 723 24.89 -16.21 -25.03
N ARG A 724 25.52 -15.10 -25.44
CA ARG A 724 26.96 -15.03 -25.67
C ARG A 724 27.81 -15.31 -24.42
N LEU A 725 27.26 -15.14 -23.21
CA LEU A 725 27.91 -15.54 -21.95
C LEU A 725 27.88 -17.05 -21.72
N VAL A 726 26.77 -17.71 -22.08
CA VAL A 726 26.57 -19.14 -21.88
C VAL A 726 27.51 -19.95 -22.78
N HIS A 727 27.68 -19.54 -24.05
CA HIS A 727 28.56 -20.23 -25.00
C HIS A 727 30.06 -20.03 -24.73
N THR A 728 30.47 -18.91 -24.10
CA THR A 728 31.90 -18.66 -23.83
C THR A 728 32.43 -19.57 -22.70
N GLY A 729 31.56 -20.06 -21.80
CA GLY A 729 31.95 -21.00 -20.73
C GLY A 729 32.19 -22.45 -21.18
N ALA A 730 31.64 -22.85 -22.33
CA ALA A 730 31.80 -24.20 -22.89
C ALA A 730 33.10 -24.39 -23.70
N HIS A 731 33.90 -23.33 -23.88
CA HIS A 731 35.21 -23.35 -24.52
C HIS A 731 36.30 -22.84 -23.58
N ALA A 732 36.33 -23.33 -22.33
CA ALA A 732 37.58 -23.38 -21.60
C ALA A 732 38.39 -24.56 -22.18
N ALA A 733 39.44 -24.22 -22.93
CA ALA A 733 40.36 -25.19 -23.53
C ALA A 733 40.85 -26.22 -22.51
N PRO A 734 41.08 -27.49 -22.89
CA PRO A 734 41.66 -28.47 -22.00
C PRO A 734 43.01 -27.94 -21.53
N VAL A 735 43.15 -27.75 -20.22
CA VAL A 735 44.45 -27.53 -19.59
C VAL A 735 45.28 -28.77 -19.91
N ALA A 736 46.22 -28.61 -20.84
CA ALA A 736 47.22 -29.61 -21.12
C ALA A 736 48.00 -29.88 -19.82
N VAL A 737 47.73 -31.03 -19.20
CA VAL A 737 48.62 -31.61 -18.20
C VAL A 737 49.90 -31.95 -18.95
N THR A 738 50.89 -31.06 -18.86
CA THR A 738 52.24 -31.33 -19.35
C THR A 738 52.82 -32.48 -18.53
N ALA A 739 52.89 -33.66 -19.15
CA ALA A 739 53.66 -34.77 -18.66
C ALA A 739 55.14 -34.35 -18.50
N ARG A 740 55.70 -34.59 -17.31
CA ARG A 740 57.14 -34.48 -17.05
C ARG A 740 57.85 -35.73 -17.63
N PRO A 741 59.01 -35.59 -18.29
CA PRO A 741 59.71 -36.72 -18.91
C PRO A 741 60.48 -37.57 -17.86
N PRO A 742 60.87 -38.83 -18.20
CA PRO A 742 61.44 -39.78 -17.25
C PRO A 742 62.97 -39.75 -17.18
N GLY A 743 63.50 -40.14 -16.02
CA GLY A 743 64.84 -40.73 -15.83
C GLY A 743 65.53 -40.33 -14.51
N PRO A 744 66.47 -41.12 -13.95
CA PRO A 744 66.75 -42.55 -14.13
C PRO A 744 66.74 -43.37 -12.82
N GLU A 745 66.82 -44.69 -12.95
CA GLU A 745 66.89 -45.72 -11.91
C GLU A 745 68.17 -45.68 -11.06
N VAL A 746 68.03 -45.90 -9.74
CA VAL A 746 68.93 -46.60 -8.79
C VAL A 746 68.05 -46.86 -7.54
N GLY A 747 67.92 -48.01 -6.87
CA GLY A 747 68.55 -49.31 -6.85
C GLY A 747 68.33 -49.87 -5.42
N GLY A 748 68.07 -51.18 -5.28
CA GLY A 748 68.43 -51.93 -4.07
C GLY A 748 67.37 -52.21 -2.99
N ASN A 749 66.99 -53.49 -2.94
CA ASN A 749 66.97 -54.40 -1.78
C ASN A 749 65.91 -54.30 -0.66
N ASP A 750 65.12 -55.38 -0.63
CA ASP A 750 64.99 -56.40 0.42
C ASP A 750 64.37 -56.12 1.81
N ASP A 751 63.58 -57.14 2.17
CA ASP A 751 63.28 -57.74 3.47
C ASP A 751 62.03 -57.33 4.30
N GLN A 752 61.10 -58.31 4.35
CA GLN A 752 60.62 -59.05 5.56
C GLN A 752 60.28 -58.21 6.81
N THR A 753 59.20 -58.40 7.59
CA THR A 753 58.67 -59.65 8.19
C THR A 753 57.45 -59.35 9.09
N GLN A 754 56.63 -60.39 9.36
CA GLN A 754 55.87 -60.72 10.61
C GLN A 754 54.67 -59.84 11.05
N ALA A 755 53.42 -60.34 11.14
CA ALA A 755 52.81 -61.41 11.95
C ALA A 755 52.55 -61.03 13.42
N THR A 756 51.28 -61.05 13.86
CA THR A 756 50.81 -61.57 15.17
C THR A 756 49.27 -61.57 15.31
N ARG A 757 48.71 -62.77 15.57
CA ARG A 757 47.52 -63.09 16.42
C ARG A 757 48.09 -63.63 17.75
N PRO A 758 47.37 -63.80 18.90
CA PRO A 758 46.00 -64.37 19.09
C PRO A 758 45.18 -63.59 20.17
N THR A 759 43.97 -63.92 20.68
CA THR A 759 43.48 -65.15 21.36
C THR A 759 41.97 -65.02 21.68
N ARG A 760 41.40 -66.16 22.07
CA ARG A 760 40.00 -66.63 22.18
C ARG A 760 39.47 -66.60 23.63
N THR A 761 38.15 -66.41 23.81
CA THR A 761 37.38 -67.08 24.89
C THR A 761 35.88 -67.18 24.57
N ALA A 762 35.25 -68.21 25.11
CA ALA A 762 33.94 -68.76 24.77
C ALA A 762 32.88 -68.55 25.87
N GLY A 763 31.61 -68.77 25.55
CA GLY A 763 30.52 -68.98 26.51
C GLY A 763 29.18 -69.17 25.79
N ALA A 764 28.57 -70.34 25.96
CA ALA A 764 27.34 -70.80 25.33
C ALA A 764 26.25 -71.05 26.38
N THR A 765 24.96 -70.84 26.04
CA THR A 765 23.84 -71.71 26.46
C THR A 765 22.52 -71.36 25.75
N THR A 766 21.84 -72.40 25.27
CA THR A 766 20.40 -72.48 24.92
C THR A 766 19.71 -73.36 25.97
N PRO A 767 18.39 -73.25 26.20
CA PRO A 767 17.43 -74.29 25.75
C PRO A 767 16.04 -73.66 25.41
N ALA A 768 14.97 -74.30 24.93
CA ALA A 768 14.60 -75.61 24.40
C ALA A 768 13.22 -75.47 23.71
N VAL A 769 12.87 -76.44 22.87
CA VAL A 769 11.57 -76.65 22.21
C VAL A 769 10.69 -77.56 23.08
N SER A 770 9.36 -77.37 23.04
CA SER A 770 8.39 -78.45 23.31
C SER A 770 7.24 -78.41 22.28
N THR A 771 6.82 -79.61 21.88
CA THR A 771 5.83 -79.94 20.86
C THR A 771 4.58 -80.56 21.48
N ASP A 772 3.53 -80.68 20.65
CA ASP A 772 2.42 -81.63 20.68
C ASP A 772 1.06 -81.17 21.20
N ALA A 773 0.10 -81.04 20.26
CA ALA A 773 -1.17 -81.76 20.34
C ALA A 773 -1.83 -81.88 18.96
N VAL A 774 -1.96 -83.12 18.50
CA VAL A 774 -2.73 -83.57 17.33
C VAL A 774 -4.19 -83.75 17.72
N GLY A 775 -5.12 -83.24 16.92
CA GLY A 775 -6.57 -83.41 17.08
C GLY A 775 -7.33 -83.31 15.75
N ASN A 776 -7.61 -84.50 15.21
CA ASN A 776 -8.40 -84.98 14.07
C ASN A 776 -9.43 -84.06 13.33
N PRO A 777 -9.72 -84.36 12.03
CA PRO A 777 -10.49 -83.55 11.09
C PRO A 777 -11.97 -83.95 11.04
N ALA A 778 -12.85 -82.98 11.27
CA ALA A 778 -14.26 -83.08 10.89
C ALA A 778 -14.90 -81.69 10.84
N GLU A 779 -14.40 -80.80 9.99
CA GLU A 779 -15.14 -79.62 9.53
C GLU A 779 -14.63 -79.16 8.17
N PHE A 780 -14.59 -80.11 7.23
CA PHE A 780 -14.39 -79.85 5.80
C PHE A 780 -15.74 -79.54 5.15
N ALA A 781 -16.38 -78.44 5.57
CA ALA A 781 -17.57 -77.92 4.92
C ALA A 781 -17.82 -76.43 5.21
N ASP A 782 -16.77 -75.60 5.38
CA ASP A 782 -16.95 -74.14 5.27
C ASP A 782 -15.70 -73.37 4.77
N ARG A 783 -14.88 -74.02 3.92
CA ARG A 783 -13.73 -73.36 3.27
C ARG A 783 -14.12 -72.59 2.00
N ARG A 784 -15.15 -71.74 2.10
CA ARG A 784 -15.43 -70.66 1.13
C ARG A 784 -16.07 -69.43 1.81
N SER A 785 -15.55 -68.96 2.95
CA SER A 785 -15.80 -67.58 3.41
C SER A 785 -14.91 -67.17 4.59
N ALA A 786 -13.59 -67.13 4.44
CA ALA A 786 -12.69 -66.45 5.40
C ALA A 786 -11.26 -66.34 4.85
N ALA A 787 -11.05 -65.54 3.81
CA ALA A 787 -9.75 -64.90 3.59
C ALA A 787 -9.93 -63.44 4.03
N SER A 788 -9.94 -63.22 5.34
CA SER A 788 -10.09 -61.90 5.94
C SER A 788 -8.78 -61.12 5.77
N SER A 789 -8.87 -60.07 4.95
CA SER A 789 -8.18 -58.78 5.06
C SER A 789 -7.07 -58.70 6.11
N ALA A 790 -5.83 -58.49 5.69
CA ALA A 790 -4.85 -57.84 6.54
C ALA A 790 -5.35 -56.41 6.77
N GLU A 791 -5.98 -56.14 7.92
CA GLU A 791 -6.47 -54.80 8.27
C GLU A 791 -5.28 -53.84 8.36
N LEU A 792 -5.34 -52.76 7.58
CA LEU A 792 -4.40 -51.64 7.65
C LEU A 792 -4.66 -50.87 8.95
N ALA A 793 -4.16 -51.38 10.07
CA ALA A 793 -4.47 -50.86 11.38
C ALA A 793 -3.52 -49.72 11.80
N VAL A 794 -4.07 -48.63 12.32
CA VAL A 794 -3.35 -47.56 13.03
C VAL A 794 -3.56 -47.77 14.52
N ARG A 795 -2.48 -48.00 15.28
CA ARG A 795 -2.49 -48.31 16.70
C ARG A 795 -1.63 -47.31 17.48
N GLY A 796 -1.83 -47.19 18.78
CA GLY A 796 -0.97 -46.37 19.62
C GLY A 796 -1.56 -46.09 20.98
N ARG A 797 -0.99 -45.14 21.71
CA ARG A 797 -1.43 -44.71 23.04
C ARG A 797 -1.69 -43.22 23.08
N VAL A 798 -2.76 -42.82 23.75
CA VAL A 798 -3.04 -41.43 24.13
C VAL A 798 -2.55 -41.22 25.56
N TYR A 799 -1.67 -40.24 25.76
CA TYR A 799 -1.11 -39.92 27.08
C TYR A 799 -0.99 -38.41 27.28
N ARG A 800 -0.85 -37.97 28.52
CA ARG A 800 -0.59 -36.57 28.87
C ARG A 800 0.92 -36.35 29.01
N SER A 801 1.37 -35.10 28.97
CA SER A 801 2.79 -34.72 29.13
C SER A 801 3.47 -35.20 30.42
N ASP A 802 2.71 -35.57 31.45
CA ASP A 802 3.20 -36.21 32.69
C ASP A 802 3.41 -37.74 32.54
N GLY A 803 3.16 -38.29 31.35
CA GLY A 803 3.27 -39.71 31.02
C GLY A 803 2.05 -40.54 31.44
N VAL A 804 1.01 -39.93 32.02
CA VAL A 804 -0.20 -40.63 32.43
C VAL A 804 -1.07 -40.92 31.21
N ALA A 805 -1.52 -42.16 31.08
CA ALA A 805 -2.42 -42.57 30.02
C ALA A 805 -3.76 -41.82 30.10
N VAL A 806 -4.27 -41.40 28.94
CA VAL A 806 -5.55 -40.69 28.82
C VAL A 806 -6.59 -41.67 28.27
N GLY A 807 -7.42 -42.18 29.18
CA GLY A 807 -8.54 -43.04 28.83
C GLY A 807 -9.72 -42.30 28.21
N HIS A 808 -10.47 -43.00 27.37
CA HIS A 808 -11.72 -42.54 26.74
C HIS A 808 -11.60 -41.32 25.81
N ALA A 809 -10.39 -40.93 25.39
CA ALA A 809 -10.18 -39.91 24.38
C ALA A 809 -10.86 -40.32 23.07
N ALA A 810 -11.62 -39.41 22.46
CA ALA A 810 -12.25 -39.63 21.17
C ALA A 810 -11.19 -39.49 20.07
N LEU A 811 -11.02 -40.54 19.26
CA LEU A 811 -10.11 -40.56 18.13
C LEU A 811 -10.89 -40.63 16.82
N THR A 812 -10.53 -39.77 15.87
CA THR A 812 -11.13 -39.71 14.53
C THR A 812 -10.01 -39.76 13.50
N LEU A 813 -10.09 -40.68 12.54
CA LEU A 813 -9.18 -40.78 11.42
C LEU A 813 -9.87 -40.19 10.20
N LEU A 814 -9.29 -39.14 9.62
CA LEU A 814 -9.82 -38.42 8.47
C LEU A 814 -8.97 -38.74 7.23
N ASP A 815 -9.61 -38.93 6.08
CA ASP A 815 -8.93 -39.09 4.78
C ASP A 815 -8.41 -37.74 4.23
N PRO A 816 -7.61 -37.71 3.14
CA PRO A 816 -7.08 -36.46 2.58
C PRO A 816 -8.14 -35.46 2.11
N THR A 817 -9.39 -35.91 1.93
CA THR A 817 -10.52 -35.07 1.53
C THR A 817 -11.32 -34.55 2.73
N GLY A 818 -10.87 -34.85 3.95
CA GLY A 818 -11.50 -34.44 5.22
C GLY A 818 -12.70 -35.30 5.62
N ARG A 819 -12.94 -36.44 4.95
CA ARG A 819 -14.03 -37.35 5.32
C ARG A 819 -13.55 -38.32 6.40
N GLN A 820 -14.44 -38.66 7.32
CA GLN A 820 -14.15 -39.63 8.37
C GLN A 820 -13.98 -41.03 7.78
N ALA A 821 -12.76 -41.56 7.94
CA ALA A 821 -12.38 -42.90 7.54
C ALA A 821 -12.70 -43.93 8.63
N ASP A 822 -12.45 -43.59 9.90
CA ASP A 822 -12.78 -44.42 11.07
C ASP A 822 -12.85 -43.57 12.36
N THR A 823 -13.45 -44.11 13.43
CA THR A 823 -13.48 -43.51 14.77
C THR A 823 -13.30 -44.55 15.86
N ALA A 824 -12.53 -44.23 16.89
CA ALA A 824 -12.32 -45.07 18.05
C ALA A 824 -12.31 -44.25 19.35
N ARG A 825 -12.23 -44.95 20.49
CA ARG A 825 -11.92 -44.33 21.78
C ARG A 825 -10.73 -45.04 22.41
N SER A 826 -9.87 -44.30 23.10
CA SER A 826 -8.78 -44.92 23.85
C SER A 826 -9.32 -45.74 25.03
N ALA A 827 -8.68 -46.87 25.31
CA ALA A 827 -8.91 -47.70 26.49
C ALA A 827 -8.40 -47.01 27.76
N GLU A 828 -8.72 -47.53 28.95
CA GLU A 828 -8.28 -46.95 30.24
C GLU A 828 -6.76 -46.78 30.35
N ASP A 829 -5.98 -47.65 29.71
CA ASP A 829 -4.52 -47.57 29.65
C ASP A 829 -3.99 -46.66 28.51
N GLY A 830 -4.89 -45.90 27.87
CA GLY A 830 -4.60 -44.97 26.80
C GLY A 830 -4.49 -45.62 25.42
N THR A 831 -4.51 -46.95 25.30
CA THR A 831 -4.31 -47.62 24.01
C THR A 831 -5.49 -47.44 23.05
N PHE A 832 -5.22 -47.38 21.74
CA PHE A 832 -6.26 -47.35 20.69
C PHE A 832 -5.84 -48.14 19.45
N SER A 833 -6.83 -48.55 18.65
CA SER A 833 -6.65 -49.19 17.34
C SER A 833 -7.77 -48.73 16.40
N MET A 834 -7.42 -48.37 15.17
CA MET A 834 -8.30 -47.88 14.12
C MET A 834 -7.95 -48.54 12.79
N VAL A 835 -8.87 -48.60 11.83
CA VAL A 835 -8.66 -49.24 10.53
C VAL A 835 -8.69 -48.21 9.41
N ALA A 836 -7.62 -48.16 8.61
CA ALA A 836 -7.56 -47.33 7.42
C ALA A 836 -8.17 -48.06 6.20
N PRO A 837 -9.01 -47.40 5.38
CA PRO A 837 -9.62 -47.99 4.18
C PRO A 837 -8.65 -48.42 3.08
N GLY A 838 -7.45 -47.82 3.04
CA GLY A 838 -6.41 -48.09 2.04
C GLY A 838 -5.10 -47.36 2.35
N PRO A 839 -4.01 -47.67 1.63
CA PRO A 839 -2.73 -46.98 1.81
C PRO A 839 -2.83 -45.54 1.27
N ASP A 840 -2.85 -44.55 2.17
CA ASP A 840 -2.93 -43.12 1.88
C ASP A 840 -2.46 -42.27 3.09
N SER A 841 -2.46 -40.94 2.96
CA SER A 841 -2.24 -40.02 4.09
C SER A 841 -3.54 -39.69 4.81
N TYR A 842 -3.59 -39.94 6.12
CA TYR A 842 -4.72 -39.64 6.98
C TYR A 842 -4.36 -38.59 8.02
N ILE A 843 -5.37 -37.98 8.64
CA ILE A 843 -5.22 -37.13 9.82
C ILE A 843 -5.87 -37.83 11.00
N LEU A 844 -5.09 -38.16 12.02
CA LEU A 844 -5.58 -38.69 13.29
C LEU A 844 -5.82 -37.54 14.26
N VAL A 845 -7.07 -37.33 14.64
CA VAL A 845 -7.48 -36.32 15.62
C VAL A 845 -7.83 -37.03 16.93
N ALA A 846 -7.14 -36.70 18.02
CA ALA A 846 -7.50 -37.15 19.36
C ALA A 846 -8.02 -35.98 20.19
N ALA A 847 -9.16 -36.14 20.85
CA ALA A 847 -9.81 -35.11 21.64
C ALA A 847 -10.31 -35.66 22.98
N THR A 848 -10.31 -34.82 24.01
CA THR A 848 -11.06 -35.09 25.26
C THR A 848 -11.90 -33.87 25.59
N GLU A 849 -12.80 -33.99 26.57
CA GLU A 849 -13.59 -32.86 27.06
C GLU A 849 -12.74 -31.83 27.82
N THR A 850 -11.56 -32.23 28.31
CA THR A 850 -10.75 -31.45 29.25
C THR A 850 -9.38 -31.02 28.72
N LEU A 851 -8.93 -31.58 27.60
CA LEU A 851 -7.66 -31.22 26.94
C LEU A 851 -7.94 -30.87 25.47
N PRO A 852 -7.25 -29.86 24.93
CA PRO A 852 -7.47 -29.43 23.55
C PRO A 852 -7.19 -30.58 22.57
N PRO A 853 -7.97 -30.69 21.48
CA PRO A 853 -7.80 -31.74 20.50
C PRO A 853 -6.47 -31.58 19.75
N ARG A 854 -5.82 -32.72 19.45
CA ARG A 854 -4.56 -32.76 18.70
C ARG A 854 -4.75 -33.55 17.42
N ALA A 855 -4.39 -32.94 16.29
CA ALA A 855 -4.37 -33.58 14.97
C ALA A 855 -2.93 -33.95 14.57
N LEU A 856 -2.72 -35.17 14.08
CA LEU A 856 -1.43 -35.68 13.63
C LEU A 856 -1.58 -36.30 12.23
N PRO A 857 -0.69 -36.00 11.28
CA PRO A 857 -0.67 -36.70 10.00
C PRO A 857 -0.14 -38.13 10.17
N VAL A 858 -0.82 -39.11 9.56
CA VAL A 858 -0.48 -40.53 9.59
C VAL A 858 -0.41 -41.05 8.16
N LEU A 859 0.74 -41.59 7.73
CA LEU A 859 0.92 -42.13 6.38
C LEU A 859 0.82 -43.66 6.38
N VAL A 860 -0.29 -44.22 5.91
CA VAL A 860 -0.51 -45.68 5.87
C VAL A 860 0.02 -46.26 4.55
N SER A 861 0.99 -47.17 4.61
CA SER A 861 1.75 -47.62 3.42
C SER A 861 1.65 -49.13 3.12
N GLY A 862 0.70 -49.86 3.74
CA GLY A 862 0.48 -51.29 3.49
C GLY A 862 0.73 -52.22 4.68
N GLU A 863 1.33 -51.70 5.76
CA GLU A 863 1.55 -52.41 7.03
C GLU A 863 0.89 -51.65 8.20
N PRO A 864 0.54 -52.31 9.31
CA PRO A 864 0.04 -51.63 10.51
C PRO A 864 1.06 -50.62 11.07
N ILE A 865 0.59 -49.48 11.54
CA ILE A 865 1.43 -48.38 12.04
C ILE A 865 1.13 -48.11 13.50
N GLU A 866 2.18 -47.97 14.31
CA GLU A 866 2.08 -47.52 15.70
C GLU A 866 2.43 -46.02 15.81
N ILE A 867 1.52 -45.23 16.35
CA ILE A 867 1.67 -43.79 16.58
C ILE A 867 0.99 -43.37 17.89
N ASP A 868 1.78 -42.84 18.80
CA ASP A 868 1.24 -42.32 20.06
C ASP A 868 0.82 -40.85 19.95
N VAL A 869 -0.21 -40.48 20.70
CA VAL A 869 -0.80 -39.14 20.71
C VAL A 869 -0.69 -38.52 22.10
N MET A 870 0.18 -37.53 22.25
CA MET A 870 0.28 -36.79 23.51
C MET A 870 -0.69 -35.60 23.54
N LEU A 871 -1.56 -35.53 24.54
CA LEU A 871 -2.44 -34.39 24.80
C LEU A 871 -1.87 -33.58 25.98
N SER A 872 -1.41 -32.35 25.73
CA SER A 872 -0.84 -31.47 26.76
C SER A 872 -1.59 -30.14 26.84
N GLY A 873 -1.83 -29.64 28.05
CA GLY A 873 -2.27 -28.25 28.26
C GLY A 873 -1.14 -27.26 27.92
N GLY A 874 -1.47 -26.10 27.35
CA GLY A 874 -0.48 -25.04 27.08
C GLY A 874 0.02 -24.38 28.38
N GLY A 875 1.20 -23.74 28.32
CA GLY A 875 1.75 -22.95 29.43
C GLY A 875 0.93 -21.70 29.70
N GLY A 876 1.31 -20.91 30.71
CA GLY A 876 0.56 -19.70 31.07
C GLY A 876 1.43 -18.64 31.73
N VAL A 877 0.86 -17.45 31.94
CA VAL A 877 1.43 -16.39 32.77
C VAL A 877 0.39 -15.99 33.80
N THR A 878 0.80 -15.92 35.05
CA THR A 878 -0.02 -15.44 36.17
C THR A 878 0.75 -14.37 36.92
N GLY A 879 0.08 -13.32 37.38
CA GLY A 879 0.74 -12.26 38.13
C GLY A 879 -0.24 -11.23 38.65
N THR A 880 0.28 -10.22 39.32
CA THR A 880 -0.49 -9.11 39.86
C THR A 880 -0.09 -7.78 39.24
N VAL A 881 -1.06 -6.90 39.01
CA VAL A 881 -0.81 -5.50 38.63
C VAL A 881 -1.10 -4.61 39.82
N THR A 882 -0.11 -3.82 40.23
CA THR A 882 -0.18 -2.95 41.42
C THR A 882 0.28 -1.54 41.09
N ASP A 883 -0.19 -0.56 41.87
CA ASP A 883 0.29 0.82 41.82
C ASP A 883 1.72 0.88 42.41
N ALA A 884 2.64 1.50 41.69
CA ALA A 884 4.03 1.65 42.11
C ALA A 884 4.22 2.54 43.36
N LEU A 885 3.27 3.43 43.66
CA LEU A 885 3.36 4.39 44.76
C LEU A 885 3.00 3.77 46.12
N ASP A 886 1.94 2.97 46.18
CA ASP A 886 1.41 2.43 47.45
C ASP A 886 1.17 0.91 47.44
N ALA A 887 1.56 0.23 46.37
CA ALA A 887 1.42 -1.21 46.16
C ALA A 887 -0.03 -1.71 46.22
N ARG A 888 -1.02 -0.84 46.05
CA ARG A 888 -2.42 -1.27 45.96
C ARG A 888 -2.66 -2.07 44.69
N PRO A 889 -3.46 -3.16 44.75
CA PRO A 889 -3.84 -3.88 43.55
C PRO A 889 -4.71 -3.02 42.64
N LEU A 890 -4.45 -3.06 41.34
CA LEU A 890 -5.20 -2.32 40.34
C LEU A 890 -6.21 -3.27 39.67
N PRO A 891 -7.52 -3.16 39.98
CA PRO A 891 -8.55 -3.96 39.32
C PRO A 891 -8.83 -3.46 37.91
N ARG A 892 -9.24 -4.36 37.01
CA ARG A 892 -9.55 -4.05 35.60
C ARG A 892 -8.39 -3.46 34.79
N ALA A 893 -7.15 -3.62 35.23
CA ALA A 893 -5.98 -3.34 34.42
C ALA A 893 -5.93 -4.34 33.25
N LEU A 894 -5.74 -3.86 32.02
CA LEU A 894 -5.58 -4.69 30.84
C LEU A 894 -4.14 -5.21 30.79
N VAL A 895 -3.99 -6.52 30.65
CA VAL A 895 -2.70 -7.19 30.45
C VAL A 895 -2.72 -7.91 29.11
N VAL A 896 -1.77 -7.58 28.23
CA VAL A 896 -1.62 -8.15 26.90
C VAL A 896 -0.26 -8.81 26.78
N LEU A 897 -0.21 -10.05 26.29
CA LEU A 897 1.00 -10.78 25.96
C LEU A 897 1.18 -10.80 24.44
N THR A 898 2.32 -10.32 23.98
CA THR A 898 2.70 -10.29 22.57
C THR A 898 3.89 -11.20 22.34
N GLY A 899 3.80 -12.10 21.37
CA GLY A 899 4.89 -12.99 20.97
C GLY A 899 6.03 -12.23 20.30
N SER A 900 7.18 -12.89 20.12
CA SER A 900 8.33 -12.32 19.39
C SER A 900 8.05 -12.00 17.92
N ASP A 901 6.93 -12.50 17.39
CA ASP A 901 6.41 -12.25 16.05
C ASP A 901 5.46 -11.03 15.98
N GLY A 902 5.28 -10.30 17.09
CA GLY A 902 4.43 -9.12 17.17
C GLY A 902 2.93 -9.41 17.27
N ARG A 903 2.52 -10.69 17.29
CA ARG A 903 1.11 -11.08 17.41
C ARG A 903 0.71 -11.19 18.88
N VAL A 904 -0.51 -10.77 19.21
CA VAL A 904 -1.07 -10.97 20.55
C VAL A 904 -1.29 -12.46 20.78
N ALA A 905 -0.55 -13.01 21.74
CA ALA A 905 -0.64 -14.40 22.17
C ALA A 905 -1.78 -14.63 23.17
N GLY A 906 -2.17 -13.59 23.90
CA GLY A 906 -3.34 -13.60 24.78
C GLY A 906 -3.48 -12.29 25.56
N SER A 907 -4.68 -12.04 26.09
CA SER A 907 -4.96 -10.88 26.93
C SER A 907 -5.91 -11.23 28.06
N SER A 908 -5.79 -10.56 29.19
CA SER A 908 -6.69 -10.68 30.34
C SER A 908 -6.83 -9.33 31.04
N PHE A 909 -7.94 -9.14 31.74
CA PHE A 909 -8.05 -8.07 32.74
C PHE A 909 -7.66 -8.60 34.12
N THR A 910 -7.20 -7.73 35.00
CA THR A 910 -7.01 -8.06 36.42
C THR A 910 -8.34 -8.10 37.18
N ASP A 911 -8.42 -8.99 38.16
CA ASP A 911 -9.57 -9.11 39.07
C ASP A 911 -9.53 -8.07 40.22
N GLY A 912 -10.43 -8.22 41.20
CA GLY A 912 -10.54 -7.32 42.35
C GLY A 912 -9.29 -7.25 43.25
N ASP A 913 -8.45 -8.29 43.21
CA ASP A 913 -7.19 -8.39 43.93
C ASP A 913 -5.99 -8.06 43.04
N GLY A 914 -6.24 -7.49 41.85
CA GLY A 914 -5.22 -7.11 40.88
C GLY A 914 -4.56 -8.30 40.17
N VAL A 915 -5.10 -9.52 40.29
CA VAL A 915 -4.51 -10.73 39.73
C VAL A 915 -4.99 -10.93 38.28
N PHE A 916 -4.08 -11.31 37.38
CA PHE A 916 -4.40 -11.76 36.03
C PHE A 916 -3.86 -13.18 35.78
N THR A 917 -4.49 -13.92 34.87
CA THR A 917 -3.99 -15.21 34.39
C THR A 917 -4.29 -15.40 32.91
N ILE A 918 -3.27 -15.65 32.11
CA ILE A 918 -3.36 -15.96 30.68
C ILE A 918 -2.83 -17.39 30.48
N THR A 919 -3.64 -18.27 29.90
CA THR A 919 -3.30 -19.70 29.71
C THR A 919 -3.19 -20.05 28.23
N GLN A 920 -2.83 -21.29 27.92
CA GLN A 920 -2.70 -21.82 26.54
C GLN A 920 -1.56 -21.19 25.71
N LEU A 921 -0.54 -20.67 26.36
CA LEU A 921 0.64 -20.12 25.71
C LEU A 921 1.63 -21.22 25.30
N THR A 922 2.27 -21.05 24.14
CA THR A 922 3.41 -21.87 23.76
C THR A 922 4.64 -21.50 24.59
N SER A 923 5.58 -22.43 24.77
CA SER A 923 6.85 -22.10 25.44
C SER A 923 7.63 -21.08 24.62
N GLY A 924 8.07 -19.99 25.24
CA GLY A 924 8.73 -18.90 24.52
C GLY A 924 8.82 -17.61 25.33
N THR A 925 9.47 -16.61 24.76
CA THR A 925 9.59 -15.28 25.36
C THR A 925 8.50 -14.38 24.79
N TYR A 926 7.80 -13.68 25.67
CA TYR A 926 6.71 -12.78 25.36
C TYR A 926 6.97 -11.41 25.96
N THR A 927 6.49 -10.37 25.30
CA THR A 927 6.38 -9.04 25.86
C THR A 927 5.02 -8.92 26.53
N LEU A 928 5.01 -8.74 27.85
CA LEU A 928 3.82 -8.49 28.64
C LEU A 928 3.66 -6.98 28.80
N VAL A 929 2.55 -6.43 28.33
CA VAL A 929 2.18 -5.02 28.49
C VAL A 929 1.00 -4.94 29.43
N ALA A 930 1.13 -4.23 30.55
CA ALA A 930 0.02 -3.92 31.43
C ALA A 930 -0.32 -2.43 31.34
N SER A 931 -1.61 -2.10 31.35
CA SER A 931 -2.15 -0.75 31.30
C SER A 931 -3.38 -0.64 32.21
N ALA A 932 -3.54 0.51 32.86
CA ALA A 932 -4.67 0.83 33.72
C ALA A 932 -4.96 2.33 33.63
N ASP A 933 -6.20 2.73 33.92
CA ASP A 933 -6.63 4.13 33.86
C ASP A 933 -5.76 5.03 34.77
N ASN A 934 -5.36 6.20 34.27
CA ASN A 934 -4.48 7.16 34.95
C ASN A 934 -3.09 6.61 35.35
N HIS A 935 -2.64 5.51 34.72
CA HIS A 935 -1.31 4.96 34.94
C HIS A 935 -0.56 4.76 33.63
N ARG A 936 0.75 4.96 33.68
CA ARG A 936 1.64 4.75 32.52
C ARG A 936 1.69 3.26 32.17
N PRO A 937 1.40 2.87 30.91
CA PRO A 937 1.56 1.49 30.48
C PRO A 937 3.01 1.01 30.64
N ARG A 938 3.19 -0.21 31.11
CA ARG A 938 4.51 -0.80 31.32
C ARG A 938 4.64 -2.11 30.58
N ALA A 939 5.69 -2.21 29.77
CA ALA A 939 6.11 -3.45 29.13
C ALA A 939 7.19 -4.15 29.96
N SER A 940 7.06 -5.47 30.10
CA SER A 940 8.08 -6.35 30.67
C SER A 940 8.25 -7.59 29.80
N ILE A 941 9.39 -8.26 29.91
CA ILE A 941 9.65 -9.50 29.18
C ILE A 941 9.41 -10.68 30.13
N VAL A 942 8.53 -11.60 29.74
CA VAL A 942 8.27 -12.84 30.48
C VAL A 942 8.61 -14.05 29.60
N THR A 943 9.34 -15.00 30.16
CA THR A 943 9.65 -16.26 29.48
C THR A 943 8.75 -17.35 30.04
N VAL A 944 7.86 -17.87 29.21
CA VAL A 944 6.97 -18.98 29.56
C VAL A 944 7.74 -20.29 29.39
N PRO A 945 8.00 -21.05 30.48
CA PRO A 945 8.67 -22.33 30.39
C PRO A 945 7.86 -23.34 29.56
N ALA A 946 8.53 -24.37 29.06
CA ALA A 946 7.82 -25.50 28.49
C ALA A 946 7.03 -26.22 29.58
N HIS A 947 5.70 -26.14 29.47
CA HIS A 947 4.74 -26.89 30.29
C HIS A 947 4.58 -26.42 31.75
N ASP A 948 4.75 -25.12 32.03
CA ASP A 948 4.49 -24.49 33.35
C ASP A 948 3.93 -23.04 33.22
N HIS A 949 3.47 -22.45 34.33
CA HIS A 949 3.07 -21.04 34.40
C HIS A 949 4.25 -20.16 34.82
N ALA A 950 4.49 -19.08 34.09
CA ALA A 950 5.43 -18.03 34.52
C ALA A 950 4.74 -17.04 35.46
N ALA A 951 5.42 -16.65 36.54
CA ALA A 951 4.98 -15.57 37.40
C ALA A 951 5.49 -14.22 36.88
N ALA A 952 4.62 -13.22 36.73
CA ALA A 952 5.00 -11.89 36.24
C ALA A 952 4.17 -10.78 36.90
N ASP A 953 4.67 -10.23 38.00
CA ASP A 953 4.06 -9.06 38.63
C ASP A 953 4.48 -7.77 37.94
N VAL A 954 3.55 -6.83 37.80
CA VAL A 954 3.76 -5.53 37.14
C VAL A 954 3.37 -4.40 38.08
N GLN A 955 4.26 -3.44 38.22
CA GLN A 955 3.99 -2.17 38.90
C GLN A 955 3.81 -1.07 37.88
N LEU A 956 2.64 -0.44 37.87
CA LEU A 956 2.32 0.71 37.03
C LEU A 956 2.51 2.00 37.81
N GLU A 957 3.11 3.00 37.17
CA GLU A 957 3.30 4.32 37.77
C GLU A 957 2.09 5.19 37.42
N ALA A 958 1.41 5.72 38.44
CA ALA A 958 0.33 6.67 38.22
C ALA A 958 0.87 7.97 37.60
N PHE A 959 0.12 8.56 36.66
CA PHE A 959 0.46 9.87 36.13
C PHE A 959 0.33 10.95 37.22
N GLY A 960 1.20 11.94 37.17
CA GLY A 960 1.09 13.14 37.99
C GLY A 960 0.05 14.11 37.43
N GLN A 961 -0.41 15.03 38.26
CA GLN A 961 -1.30 16.12 37.84
C GLN A 961 -0.75 17.43 38.35
N VAL A 962 -0.89 18.49 37.57
CA VAL A 962 -0.66 19.86 38.05
C VAL A 962 -2.00 20.52 38.24
N HIS A 963 -2.16 21.18 39.37
CA HIS A 963 -3.38 21.91 39.66
C HIS A 963 -3.01 23.22 40.34
N GLY A 964 -3.57 24.33 39.89
CA GLY A 964 -3.11 25.62 40.35
C GLY A 964 -4.11 26.73 40.23
N PHE A 965 -3.73 27.87 40.78
CA PHE A 965 -4.47 29.12 40.66
C PHE A 965 -3.56 30.20 40.11
N ALA A 966 -4.02 30.88 39.05
CA ALA A 966 -3.43 32.11 38.56
C ALA A 966 -4.05 33.31 39.28
N ARG A 967 -3.20 34.17 39.85
CA ARG A 967 -3.62 35.39 40.57
C ARG A 967 -2.85 36.60 40.09
N VAL A 968 -3.49 37.76 40.10
CA VAL A 968 -2.85 39.03 39.74
C VAL A 968 -1.90 39.50 40.84
N ALA A 969 -0.66 39.80 40.49
CA ALA A 969 0.36 40.37 41.34
C ALA A 969 -0.03 41.80 41.73
N GLY A 970 -0.26 42.03 43.02
CA GLY A 970 -0.61 43.33 43.59
C GLY A 970 -1.94 43.34 44.36
N ASN A 971 -2.97 42.64 43.89
CA ASN A 971 -4.29 42.59 44.57
C ASN A 971 -4.77 41.17 44.90
N GLY A 972 -4.11 40.12 44.40
CA GLY A 972 -4.43 38.72 44.70
C GLY A 972 -5.76 38.22 44.12
N ARG A 973 -6.42 39.01 43.26
CA ARG A 973 -7.64 38.58 42.58
C ARG A 973 -7.32 37.44 41.60
N PRO A 974 -8.26 36.51 41.36
CA PRO A 974 -8.10 35.50 40.34
C PRO A 974 -7.86 36.12 38.97
N ALA A 975 -6.95 35.54 38.19
CA ALA A 975 -6.76 35.88 36.79
C ALA A 975 -7.59 34.88 35.96
N ALA A 976 -8.79 35.28 35.57
CA ALA A 976 -9.63 34.54 34.63
C ALA A 976 -9.10 34.73 33.20
N ASP A 977 -9.36 33.75 32.33
CA ASP A 977 -9.05 33.78 30.90
C ASP A 977 -7.55 33.94 30.57
N ALA A 978 -6.68 33.62 31.53
CA ALA A 978 -5.24 33.61 31.33
C ALA A 978 -4.82 32.27 30.72
N ARG A 979 -4.11 32.34 29.59
CA ARG A 979 -3.58 31.15 28.91
C ARG A 979 -2.37 30.65 29.66
N VAL A 980 -2.42 29.42 30.15
CA VAL A 980 -1.32 28.73 30.85
C VAL A 980 -0.84 27.59 29.96
N THR A 981 0.42 27.64 29.54
CA THR A 981 1.08 26.66 28.69
C THR A 981 2.06 25.84 29.54
N LEU A 982 1.99 24.51 29.45
CA LEU A 982 2.93 23.59 30.08
C LEU A 982 4.00 23.19 29.07
N LEU A 983 5.26 23.35 29.46
CA LEU A 983 6.44 23.04 28.65
C LEU A 983 7.27 21.94 29.33
N ASP A 984 7.86 21.07 28.53
CA ASP A 984 8.86 20.09 28.99
C ASP A 984 10.23 20.75 29.28
N PRO A 985 11.25 19.99 29.77
CA PRO A 985 12.60 20.50 29.98
C PRO A 985 13.31 21.02 28.72
N ASP A 986 12.96 20.49 27.54
CA ASP A 986 13.55 20.83 26.25
C ASP A 986 12.90 22.09 25.63
N GLY A 987 11.82 22.58 26.23
CA GLY A 987 11.09 23.78 25.81
C GLY A 987 9.94 23.50 24.85
N THR A 988 9.57 22.23 24.66
CA THR A 988 8.43 21.79 23.84
C THR A 988 7.13 22.03 24.60
N VAL A 989 6.10 22.53 23.92
CA VAL A 989 4.75 22.64 24.48
C VAL A 989 4.14 21.26 24.61
N LEU A 990 3.72 20.90 25.83
CA LEU A 990 3.09 19.61 26.12
C LEU A 990 1.57 19.69 26.20
N ASP A 991 1.06 20.79 26.74
CA ASP A 991 -0.38 21.01 26.93
C ASP A 991 -0.63 22.50 27.20
N GLN A 992 -1.85 22.97 26.96
CA GLN A 992 -2.26 24.34 27.24
C GLN A 992 -3.69 24.37 27.78
N THR A 993 -3.92 25.21 28.77
CA THR A 993 -5.24 25.40 29.36
C THR A 993 -5.51 26.87 29.63
N VAL A 994 -6.78 27.24 29.73
CA VAL A 994 -7.21 28.59 30.09
C VAL A 994 -7.75 28.57 31.52
N THR A 995 -7.38 29.57 32.31
CA THR A 995 -7.82 29.65 33.71
C THR A 995 -9.32 29.98 33.78
N GLY A 996 -10.07 29.26 34.61
CA GLY A 996 -11.49 29.54 34.84
C GLY A 996 -11.74 30.86 35.58
N GLN A 997 -13.01 31.20 35.83
CA GLN A 997 -13.41 32.44 36.52
C GLN A 997 -12.77 32.64 37.91
N ASP A 998 -12.51 31.53 38.62
CA ASP A 998 -11.83 31.52 39.92
C ASP A 998 -10.29 31.47 39.81
N GLY A 999 -9.76 31.63 38.59
CA GLY A 999 -8.33 31.59 38.25
C GLY A 999 -7.74 30.19 38.26
N GLU A 1000 -8.56 29.15 38.34
CA GLU A 1000 -8.14 27.76 38.47
C GLU A 1000 -7.66 27.18 37.13
N TYR A 1001 -6.58 26.40 37.15
CA TYR A 1001 -6.08 25.66 36.00
C TYR A 1001 -5.63 24.25 36.41
N GLN A 1002 -5.68 23.30 35.48
CA GLN A 1002 -5.23 21.93 35.72
C GLN A 1002 -4.59 21.31 34.48
N PHE A 1003 -3.58 20.47 34.69
CA PHE A 1003 -3.00 19.58 33.68
C PHE A 1003 -3.01 18.16 34.25
N ARG A 1004 -3.42 17.20 33.42
CA ARG A 1004 -3.55 15.78 33.81
C ARG A 1004 -2.55 14.93 33.03
N ASP A 1005 -2.42 13.68 33.43
CA ASP A 1005 -1.64 12.67 32.72
C ASP A 1005 -0.15 12.99 32.50
N LEU A 1006 0.44 13.77 33.42
CA LEU A 1006 1.83 14.22 33.31
C LEU A 1006 2.81 13.16 33.83
N PRO A 1007 3.86 12.81 33.07
CA PRO A 1007 4.96 12.01 33.59
C PRO A 1007 5.63 12.65 34.81
N GLU A 1008 6.38 11.86 35.60
CA GLU A 1008 7.27 12.45 36.60
C GLU A 1008 8.40 13.21 35.90
N GLY A 1009 8.57 14.49 36.26
CA GLY A 1009 9.48 15.36 35.56
C GLY A 1009 9.47 16.78 36.10
N GLU A 1010 10.40 17.58 35.60
CA GLU A 1010 10.43 19.02 35.82
C GLU A 1010 9.77 19.69 34.61
N TYR A 1011 8.81 20.57 34.87
CA TYR A 1011 8.00 21.22 33.85
C TYR A 1011 8.04 22.72 34.05
N THR A 1012 7.97 23.45 32.96
CA THR A 1012 7.83 24.91 32.98
C THR A 1012 6.40 25.28 32.66
N LEU A 1013 5.72 26.00 33.55
CA LEU A 1013 4.50 26.72 33.22
C LEU A 1013 4.83 28.11 32.69
N LEU A 1014 4.25 28.47 31.55
CA LEU A 1014 4.30 29.79 30.95
C LEU A 1014 2.87 30.35 30.89
N ALA A 1015 2.60 31.44 31.59
CA ALA A 1015 1.33 32.13 31.46
C ALA A 1015 1.44 33.32 30.51
N THR A 1016 0.53 33.41 29.54
CA THR A 1016 0.42 34.47 28.52
C THR A 1016 -0.96 35.17 28.61
N GLY A 1017 -1.09 36.38 28.04
CA GLY A 1017 -2.22 37.29 28.29
C GLY A 1017 -1.96 38.36 29.38
N TYR A 1018 -0.82 38.24 30.08
CA TYR A 1018 -0.26 39.20 31.04
C TYR A 1018 1.25 39.35 30.77
N ARG A 1019 2.02 40.15 31.54
CA ARG A 1019 3.48 40.08 31.42
C ARG A 1019 3.92 38.62 31.69
N PRO A 1020 4.63 37.96 30.75
CA PRO A 1020 4.80 36.51 30.80
C PRO A 1020 5.56 36.11 32.05
N VAL A 1021 4.97 35.19 32.81
CA VAL A 1021 5.58 34.64 34.02
C VAL A 1021 5.92 33.18 33.76
N ARG A 1022 7.22 32.91 33.78
CA ARG A 1022 7.78 31.55 33.68
C ARG A 1022 7.93 31.00 35.09
N SER A 1023 7.38 29.82 35.35
CA SER A 1023 7.51 29.16 36.63
C SER A 1023 7.81 27.68 36.45
N VAL A 1024 8.84 27.19 37.13
CA VAL A 1024 9.26 25.80 37.03
C VAL A 1024 8.70 25.04 38.23
N LEU A 1025 8.11 23.87 37.96
CA LEU A 1025 7.57 22.99 38.98
C LEU A 1025 7.98 21.55 38.70
N ARG A 1026 8.08 20.76 39.76
CA ARG A 1026 8.37 19.33 39.64
C ARG A 1026 7.12 18.53 39.93
N VAL A 1027 6.72 17.71 38.97
CA VAL A 1027 5.62 16.76 39.11
C VAL A 1027 6.19 15.43 39.55
N SER A 1028 5.58 14.82 40.57
CA SER A 1028 5.92 13.48 41.05
C SER A 1028 4.81 12.50 40.67
N ALA A 1029 5.17 11.26 40.36
CA ALA A 1029 4.22 10.22 39.98
C ALA A 1029 3.06 10.09 40.99
N GLY A 1030 1.83 10.03 40.48
CA GLY A 1030 0.60 9.85 41.26
C GLY A 1030 0.23 11.00 42.22
N ARG A 1031 0.95 12.14 42.19
CA ARG A 1031 0.68 13.29 43.07
C ARG A 1031 0.16 14.48 42.29
N LYS A 1032 -0.79 15.18 42.93
CA LYS A 1032 -1.22 16.51 42.48
C LYS A 1032 -0.21 17.54 42.95
N ALA A 1033 0.60 18.05 42.04
CA ALA A 1033 1.46 19.20 42.28
C ALA A 1033 0.60 20.47 42.31
N ARG A 1034 0.53 21.13 43.46
CA ARG A 1034 -0.16 22.42 43.59
C ARG A 1034 0.78 23.56 43.29
N HIS A 1035 0.40 24.44 42.37
CA HIS A 1035 1.24 25.56 41.98
C HIS A 1035 0.43 26.85 41.82
N GLU A 1036 0.96 27.97 42.30
CA GLU A 1036 0.31 29.29 42.18
C GLU A 1036 1.11 30.15 41.21
N LEU A 1037 0.46 30.63 40.15
CA LEU A 1037 1.05 31.59 39.22
C LEU A 1037 0.66 33.00 39.63
N ARG A 1038 1.65 33.89 39.79
CA ARG A 1038 1.41 35.31 40.09
C ARG A 1038 1.70 36.16 38.86
N LEU A 1039 0.66 36.63 38.20
CA LEU A 1039 0.72 37.33 36.92
C LEU A 1039 0.73 38.84 37.14
N ASP A 1040 1.67 39.57 36.53
CA ASP A 1040 1.76 41.01 36.69
C ASP A 1040 0.93 41.74 35.61
N TYR A 1041 0.11 42.72 36.01
CA TYR A 1041 -0.68 43.51 35.05
C TYR A 1041 0.27 44.45 34.28
N PRO A 1042 0.10 44.63 32.96
CA PRO A 1042 0.72 45.77 32.28
C PRO A 1042 0.12 47.06 32.86
N GLY A 1043 0.87 47.73 33.73
CA GLY A 1043 0.43 48.97 34.37
C GLY A 1043 0.08 50.04 33.34
N ASN A 1044 -1.15 50.55 33.42
CA ASN A 1044 -1.61 51.74 32.72
C ASN A 1044 -0.70 52.91 33.15
N GLY A 1045 0.04 53.48 32.21
CA GLY A 1045 0.89 54.64 32.44
C GLY A 1045 0.06 55.90 32.68
N THR A 1046 -0.43 56.09 33.91
CA THR A 1046 -0.90 57.41 34.35
C THR A 1046 0.31 58.21 34.84
N ALA A 1047 0.74 59.16 34.03
CA ALA A 1047 1.59 60.26 34.44
C ALA A 1047 0.85 61.08 35.52
N GLY A 1048 1.14 60.81 36.79
CA GLY A 1048 0.77 61.67 37.90
C GLY A 1048 1.73 62.85 38.01
N LEU A 1049 1.29 64.02 37.53
CA LEU A 1049 1.76 65.30 38.02
C LEU A 1049 1.29 65.43 39.48
N ASP A 1050 2.22 65.43 40.44
CA ASP A 1050 2.36 66.48 41.47
C ASP A 1050 3.23 66.03 42.67
N GLY A 1051 4.43 66.61 42.75
CA GLY A 1051 4.93 67.37 43.90
C GLY A 1051 4.98 66.78 45.33
N ALA A 1052 6.21 66.37 45.70
CA ALA A 1052 6.92 66.71 46.96
C ALA A 1052 6.44 66.14 48.33
N PRO A 1053 7.37 66.01 49.32
CA PRO A 1053 7.34 64.97 50.35
C PRO A 1053 6.72 65.41 51.69
N GLY A 1054 6.18 64.43 52.43
CA GLY A 1054 5.75 64.55 53.82
C GLY A 1054 5.43 63.19 54.41
#